data_AF-A0A7Y2DGW1-F1
#
_entry.id   AF-A0A7Y2DGW1-F1
#
_cell.length_a   1.000
_cell.length_b   1.000
_cell.length_c   1.000
_cell.angle_alpha   90.00
_cell.angle_beta   90.00
_cell.angle_gamma   90.00
#
_symmetry.space_group_name_H-M   'P 1'
#
loop_
_entity.id
_entity.type
_entity.pdbx_description
1 polymer ?
#
loop_
_entity_poly.entity_id
_entity_poly.type
_entity_poly.pdbx_seq_one_letter_code
_entity_poly.pdbx_strand_id
1 'polypeptide(L)'
;MRVESPESGLDTPAPKPAGRRVRAFGGYQSGFDGMRGVCVVFIMLFHAELGPSDGAFFSLSQFFTLSGFLITAILLSEHERDGRIDFKRFFTRRMRRLAPGALMGLVVAVVFGATVATRTQAEQLPGDILGVILYVVNWRFIANEQSYAEIFASPSPVNHYWSLAVEEQFYLIIPVALAFLLARRLGARTNTLIAASVVLASTAWMWWLFDSGAEADRYYYGTDTRLGEVGAGVVLALILNHRGHEYSETARRRLAVVGLAAFAAMAYLWTSISIADAFPYRGGFLINAVLTCTVITVLIAGGSPLSKIYGFEPLAWVGRLSYGIYIFHFPIFLWLTPERLDLGAWPTFAIRVSLTIAVAYLSNRFVEAPIRSGASFGFAPRARVLAYPVAGVALVAATVATANTSGADPLETLRTDDLLASVPVQTADGVLDLAILHTANNQAVVDELFAAADGNDRVRVAYAEVVECRGGVVATDSGETCASWAAAWPPMLTEHDPDTVLWFVDDWAGDEPTALDPDAPAEDTIARLLGGGFDLLSANGAKVVTAQSGASYQANLARAFTAYGQAFGDVGARDDVVEVLSGAIPAPAEAEEVASAADTAAVLLELGALYQRADRSGGTRVMVVGDSQARSLGFGLERWGSANDLWVWNVATNGCGLADEGFKYGTGEEAPLRDECRRVLDDASRRVQSFDPDVVVVFTSVWDLGLRRLADWPEPVVIGHPDFDAYLEREYLAAIDALSAGGAHVVWMQPPCLESGSNEPGGDVSRFSIEEVDRLNSELLPRVAGQRRDAVSLFDLASIVCPDGEPIQEADGVSPIRGDGVHFNVDGSAWFAETYGAEVLALGGV
;
A
#
# COMPACT_ATOMS: atom_id res chain seq x y z
N MET A 1 -51.63 -81.35 -0.08
CA MET A 1 -50.84 -82.24 -0.95
C MET A 1 -49.39 -81.92 -0.70
N ARG A 2 -48.60 -82.93 -0.36
CA ARG A 2 -47.27 -82.89 0.24
C ARG A 2 -46.28 -83.45 -0.79
N VAL A 3 -45.17 -82.76 -1.09
CA VAL A 3 -43.92 -83.28 -1.71
C VAL A 3 -42.81 -82.29 -1.32
N GLU A 4 -42.04 -82.55 -0.25
CA GLU A 4 -40.68 -83.14 -0.18
C GLU A 4 -39.50 -82.18 -0.49
N SER A 5 -38.57 -82.16 0.46
CA SER A 5 -37.25 -81.49 0.56
C SER A 5 -36.14 -82.27 -0.19
N PRO A 6 -34.88 -81.78 -0.43
CA PRO A 6 -33.87 -81.63 0.63
C PRO A 6 -32.77 -80.53 0.45
N GLU A 7 -32.05 -80.33 1.54
CA GLU A 7 -30.86 -79.49 1.75
C GLU A 7 -29.62 -79.91 0.93
N SER A 8 -28.79 -78.94 0.57
CA SER A 8 -27.31 -78.96 0.64
C SER A 8 -26.84 -77.51 0.37
N GLY A 9 -26.00 -76.84 1.17
CA GLY A 9 -24.89 -77.32 1.97
C GLY A 9 -23.58 -76.82 1.38
N LEU A 10 -23.40 -75.50 1.27
CA LEU A 10 -22.09 -74.84 1.10
C LEU A 10 -22.13 -73.48 1.81
N ASP A 11 -21.64 -73.48 3.05
CA ASP A 11 -21.24 -72.28 3.79
C ASP A 11 -20.10 -71.58 3.02
N THR A 12 -20.46 -70.62 2.15
CA THR A 12 -19.53 -69.53 1.83
C THR A 12 -19.64 -68.50 2.94
N PRO A 13 -18.55 -68.09 3.60
CA PRO A 13 -18.62 -67.02 4.58
C PRO A 13 -19.19 -65.79 3.88
N ALA A 14 -20.33 -65.30 4.38
CA ALA A 14 -20.93 -64.06 3.90
C ALA A 14 -19.81 -63.00 3.84
N PRO A 15 -19.64 -62.28 2.71
CA PRO A 15 -18.65 -61.22 2.66
C PRO A 15 -19.00 -60.25 3.80
N LYS A 16 -18.04 -60.05 4.72
CA LYS A 16 -18.14 -59.00 5.75
C LYS A 16 -18.71 -57.77 5.06
N PRO A 17 -19.77 -57.13 5.60
CA PRO A 17 -20.31 -55.93 4.97
C PRO A 17 -19.13 -54.97 4.85
N ALA A 18 -18.69 -54.73 3.62
CA ALA A 18 -17.70 -53.72 3.35
C ALA A 18 -18.34 -52.45 3.88
N GLY A 19 -17.80 -51.93 4.99
CA GLY A 19 -18.23 -50.66 5.58
C GLY A 19 -18.43 -49.69 4.44
N ARG A 20 -19.67 -49.20 4.34
CA ARG A 20 -20.20 -48.51 3.16
C ARG A 20 -19.31 -47.29 2.89
N ARG A 21 -18.29 -47.47 2.03
CA ARG A 21 -17.41 -46.41 1.55
C ARG A 21 -18.30 -45.31 0.98
N VAL A 22 -17.91 -44.07 1.25
CA VAL A 22 -18.72 -42.84 1.26
C VAL A 22 -19.86 -42.89 0.24
N ARG A 23 -21.03 -43.41 0.65
CA ARG A 23 -22.28 -43.15 -0.06
C ARG A 23 -22.67 -41.72 0.26
N ALA A 24 -22.03 -40.81 -0.50
CA ALA A 24 -22.24 -39.38 -0.63
C ALA A 24 -22.40 -38.62 0.70
N PHE A 25 -21.49 -37.66 0.94
CA PHE A 25 -21.81 -36.42 1.65
C PHE A 25 -22.90 -35.59 0.90
N GLY A 26 -23.86 -36.24 0.26
CA GLY A 26 -24.83 -35.69 -0.69
C GLY A 26 -26.14 -35.23 -0.04
N GLY A 27 -26.20 -35.21 1.29
CA GLY A 27 -27.25 -34.52 2.03
C GLY A 27 -26.82 -33.09 2.30
N TYR A 28 -27.73 -32.13 2.11
CA TYR A 28 -27.53 -30.75 2.55
C TYR A 28 -27.30 -30.74 4.08
N GLN A 29 -26.24 -30.07 4.53
CA GLN A 29 -25.87 -29.95 5.94
C GLN A 29 -25.90 -28.48 6.35
N SER A 30 -26.98 -28.04 6.99
CA SER A 30 -27.14 -26.64 7.44
C SER A 30 -26.03 -26.20 8.40
N GLY A 31 -25.44 -27.13 9.16
CA GLY A 31 -24.32 -26.85 10.06
C GLY A 31 -23.07 -26.29 9.35
N PHE A 32 -22.77 -26.72 8.12
CA PHE A 32 -21.64 -26.15 7.37
C PHE A 32 -21.94 -24.74 6.85
N ASP A 33 -23.20 -24.43 6.56
CA ASP A 33 -23.57 -23.06 6.23
C ASP A 33 -23.47 -22.18 7.48
N GLY A 34 -24.02 -22.60 8.62
CA GLY A 34 -23.87 -21.80 9.84
C GLY A 34 -22.41 -21.64 10.26
N MET A 35 -21.55 -22.62 9.99
CA MET A 35 -20.11 -22.50 10.19
C MET A 35 -19.50 -21.35 9.39
N ARG A 36 -19.89 -21.18 8.12
CA ARG A 36 -19.52 -20.01 7.30
C ARG A 36 -20.15 -18.72 7.81
N GLY A 37 -21.38 -18.81 8.33
CA GLY A 37 -22.10 -17.69 8.93
C GLY A 37 -21.34 -17.10 10.12
N VAL A 38 -20.81 -17.94 11.01
CA VAL A 38 -19.98 -17.48 12.14
C VAL A 38 -18.72 -16.80 11.63
N CYS A 39 -18.00 -17.44 10.68
CA CYS A 39 -16.76 -16.86 10.17
C CYS A 39 -16.97 -15.48 9.56
N VAL A 40 -18.00 -15.29 8.72
CA VAL A 40 -18.24 -13.99 8.08
C VAL A 40 -18.70 -12.92 9.08
N VAL A 41 -19.38 -13.28 10.16
CA VAL A 41 -19.71 -12.32 11.22
C VAL A 41 -18.45 -11.85 11.94
N PHE A 42 -17.56 -12.76 12.31
CA PHE A 42 -16.30 -12.40 12.98
C PHE A 42 -15.37 -11.58 12.08
N ILE A 43 -15.24 -11.90 10.79
CA ILE A 43 -14.40 -11.09 9.90
C ILE A 43 -14.98 -9.70 9.63
N MET A 44 -16.31 -9.53 9.66
CA MET A 44 -16.92 -8.20 9.61
C MET A 44 -16.67 -7.41 10.90
N LEU A 45 -16.70 -8.06 12.07
CA LEU A 45 -16.32 -7.40 13.33
C LEU A 45 -14.86 -6.96 13.30
N PHE A 46 -13.97 -7.82 12.79
CA PHE A 46 -12.54 -7.51 12.60
C PHE A 46 -12.33 -6.26 11.74
N HIS A 47 -12.91 -6.22 10.54
CA HIS A 47 -12.77 -5.06 9.64
C HIS A 47 -13.55 -3.82 10.09
N ALA A 48 -14.39 -3.94 11.13
CA ALA A 48 -15.03 -2.79 11.75
C ALA A 48 -14.31 -2.33 13.02
N GLU A 49 -13.25 -3.03 13.44
CA GLU A 49 -12.50 -2.75 14.68
C GLU A 49 -13.41 -2.75 15.91
N LEU A 50 -14.39 -3.66 15.93
CA LEU A 50 -15.44 -3.69 16.95
C LEU A 50 -15.37 -4.89 17.88
N GLY A 51 -15.34 -4.58 19.18
CA GLY A 51 -15.31 -5.58 20.24
C GLY A 51 -14.01 -6.38 20.25
N PRO A 52 -13.92 -7.47 21.04
CA PRO A 52 -12.72 -8.29 21.09
C PRO A 52 -12.63 -9.11 19.80
N SER A 53 -12.03 -8.52 18.77
CA SER A 53 -11.98 -9.07 17.41
C SER A 53 -10.57 -9.21 16.86
N ASP A 54 -9.54 -8.88 17.63
CA ASP A 54 -8.13 -8.86 17.22
C ASP A 54 -7.67 -10.15 16.51
N GLY A 55 -8.21 -11.30 16.93
CA GLY A 55 -7.90 -12.61 16.37
C GLY A 55 -8.84 -13.10 15.29
N ALA A 56 -9.84 -12.33 14.91
CA ALA A 56 -10.89 -12.79 14.01
C ALA A 56 -10.38 -13.03 12.58
N PHE A 57 -9.14 -12.67 12.24
CA PHE A 57 -8.45 -13.15 11.04
C PHE A 57 -8.31 -14.69 11.01
N PHE A 58 -8.27 -15.37 12.16
CA PHE A 58 -8.34 -16.84 12.23
C PHE A 58 -9.69 -17.41 11.74
N SER A 59 -10.74 -16.58 11.63
CA SER A 59 -12.00 -17.01 11.02
C SER A 59 -11.85 -17.33 9.53
N LEU A 60 -10.89 -16.70 8.85
CA LEU A 60 -10.54 -17.00 7.47
C LEU A 60 -9.86 -18.37 7.34
N SER A 61 -9.00 -18.71 8.30
CA SER A 61 -8.37 -20.03 8.42
C SER A 61 -9.40 -21.17 8.51
N GLN A 62 -10.53 -20.89 9.18
CA GLN A 62 -11.66 -21.83 9.22
C GLN A 62 -12.35 -21.98 7.85
N PHE A 63 -12.47 -20.91 7.06
CA PHE A 63 -12.94 -21.00 5.66
C PHE A 63 -12.01 -21.87 4.82
N PHE A 64 -10.70 -21.61 4.85
CA PHE A 64 -9.69 -22.40 4.14
C PHE A 64 -9.76 -23.89 4.46
N THR A 65 -9.81 -24.23 5.75
CA THR A 65 -9.89 -25.63 6.19
C THR A 65 -11.19 -26.29 5.72
N LEU A 66 -12.33 -25.59 5.83
CA LEU A 66 -13.63 -26.09 5.37
C LEU A 66 -13.66 -26.28 3.84
N SER A 67 -13.07 -25.36 3.09
CA SER A 67 -12.92 -25.42 1.64
C SER A 67 -12.09 -26.63 1.20
N GLY A 68 -10.94 -26.86 1.84
CA GLY A 68 -10.10 -28.04 1.60
C GLY A 68 -10.83 -29.35 1.86
N PHE A 69 -11.61 -29.44 2.94
CA PHE A 69 -12.43 -30.61 3.27
C PHE A 69 -13.53 -30.85 2.23
N LEU A 70 -14.36 -29.85 1.94
CA LEU A 70 -15.54 -30.01 1.09
C LEU A 70 -15.17 -30.33 -0.36
N ILE A 71 -14.18 -29.62 -0.93
CA ILE A 71 -13.76 -29.86 -2.31
C ILE A 71 -13.14 -31.25 -2.45
N THR A 72 -12.28 -31.66 -1.52
CA THR A 72 -11.69 -33.00 -1.53
C THR A 72 -12.76 -34.08 -1.39
N ALA A 73 -13.74 -33.90 -0.48
CA ALA A 73 -14.84 -34.85 -0.31
C ALA A 73 -15.72 -34.98 -1.57
N ILE A 74 -15.98 -33.87 -2.27
CA ILE A 74 -16.73 -33.86 -3.54
C ILE A 74 -15.96 -34.62 -4.62
N LEU A 75 -14.66 -34.35 -4.78
CA LEU A 75 -13.81 -35.00 -5.78
C LEU A 75 -13.63 -36.50 -5.51
N LEU A 76 -13.44 -36.88 -4.24
CA LEU A 76 -13.40 -38.29 -3.83
C LEU A 76 -14.72 -38.99 -4.15
N SER A 77 -15.86 -38.36 -3.82
CA SER A 77 -17.19 -38.93 -4.12
C SER A 77 -17.45 -39.03 -5.62
N GLU A 78 -16.98 -38.07 -6.43
CA GLU A 78 -17.05 -38.16 -7.88
C GLU A 78 -16.19 -39.31 -8.42
N HIS A 79 -14.95 -39.45 -7.96
CA HIS A 79 -14.09 -40.54 -8.36
C HIS A 79 -14.63 -41.91 -7.95
N GLU A 80 -15.19 -42.05 -6.75
CA GLU A 80 -15.82 -43.30 -6.30
C GLU A 80 -17.05 -43.68 -7.14
N ARG A 81 -17.81 -42.69 -7.63
CA ARG A 81 -19.00 -42.92 -8.45
C ARG A 81 -18.66 -43.20 -9.91
N ASP A 82 -17.78 -42.37 -10.49
CA ASP A 82 -17.57 -42.28 -11.94
C ASP A 82 -16.21 -42.86 -12.38
N GLY A 83 -15.37 -43.28 -11.43
CA GLY A 83 -14.03 -43.85 -11.67
C GLY A 83 -12.97 -42.83 -12.09
N ARG A 84 -13.34 -41.56 -12.25
CA ARG A 84 -12.48 -40.45 -12.69
C ARG A 84 -12.98 -39.12 -12.14
N ILE A 85 -12.11 -38.12 -12.13
CA ILE A 85 -12.47 -36.73 -11.81
C ILE A 85 -12.73 -35.99 -13.12
N ASP A 86 -13.87 -35.30 -13.24
CA ASP A 86 -14.22 -34.50 -14.42
C ASP A 86 -13.82 -33.03 -14.20
N PHE A 87 -12.61 -32.67 -14.65
CA PHE A 87 -12.06 -31.33 -14.53
C PHE A 87 -12.96 -30.25 -15.15
N LYS A 88 -13.50 -30.52 -16.35
CA LYS A 88 -14.33 -29.55 -17.06
C LYS A 88 -15.60 -29.24 -16.28
N ARG A 89 -16.26 -30.29 -15.78
CA ARG A 89 -17.47 -30.16 -14.97
C ARG A 89 -17.19 -29.47 -13.64
N PHE A 90 -16.06 -29.77 -13.00
CA PHE A 90 -15.61 -29.13 -11.77
C PHE A 90 -15.44 -27.61 -11.96
N PHE A 91 -14.58 -27.17 -12.88
CA PHE A 91 -14.32 -25.75 -13.12
C PHE A 91 -15.55 -25.01 -13.64
N THR A 92 -16.37 -25.63 -14.51
CA THR A 92 -17.60 -24.99 -15.01
C THR A 92 -18.59 -24.69 -13.88
N ARG A 93 -18.77 -25.61 -12.94
CA ARG A 93 -19.66 -25.41 -11.78
C ARG A 93 -19.12 -24.32 -10.85
N ARG A 94 -17.80 -24.30 -10.67
CA ARG A 94 -17.14 -23.33 -9.79
C ARG A 94 -17.20 -21.92 -10.36
N MET A 95 -16.86 -21.73 -11.64
CA MET A 95 -16.98 -20.43 -12.32
C MET A 95 -18.42 -19.88 -12.27
N ARG A 96 -19.44 -20.73 -12.51
CA ARG A 96 -20.85 -20.30 -12.40
C ARG A 96 -21.29 -19.94 -10.99
N ARG A 97 -20.54 -20.37 -9.97
CA ARG A 97 -20.84 -20.09 -8.57
C ARG A 97 -20.17 -18.80 -8.11
N LEU A 98 -18.95 -18.52 -8.55
CA LEU A 98 -18.10 -17.45 -7.99
C LEU A 98 -18.04 -16.21 -8.89
N ALA A 99 -17.73 -16.40 -10.18
CA ALA A 99 -17.45 -15.27 -11.08
C ALA A 99 -18.53 -14.17 -11.11
N PRO A 100 -19.85 -14.46 -11.08
CA PRO A 100 -20.84 -13.40 -11.09
C PRO A 100 -20.78 -12.47 -9.88
N GLY A 101 -20.59 -13.03 -8.68
CA GLY A 101 -20.46 -12.24 -7.45
C GLY A 101 -19.15 -11.47 -7.43
N ALA A 102 -18.04 -12.13 -7.77
CA ALA A 102 -16.73 -11.49 -7.84
C ALA A 102 -16.71 -10.29 -8.79
N LEU A 103 -17.27 -10.43 -10.00
CA LEU A 103 -17.32 -9.33 -10.98
C LEU A 103 -18.20 -8.18 -10.53
N MET A 104 -19.33 -8.47 -9.87
CA MET A 104 -20.17 -7.41 -9.29
C MET A 104 -19.44 -6.68 -8.16
N GLY A 105 -18.70 -7.40 -7.33
CA GLY A 105 -17.83 -6.81 -6.30
C GLY A 105 -16.76 -5.91 -6.90
N LEU A 106 -16.12 -6.35 -7.98
CA LEU A 106 -15.16 -5.52 -8.71
C LEU A 106 -15.82 -4.27 -9.29
N VAL A 107 -17.06 -4.36 -9.83
CA VAL A 107 -17.82 -3.16 -10.25
C VAL A 107 -17.99 -2.18 -9.09
N VAL A 108 -18.36 -2.66 -7.90
CA VAL A 108 -18.46 -1.81 -6.71
C VAL A 108 -17.11 -1.21 -6.33
N ALA A 109 -16.01 -1.98 -6.41
CA ALA A 109 -14.67 -1.49 -6.14
C ALA A 109 -14.21 -0.42 -7.15
N VAL A 110 -14.60 -0.52 -8.42
CA VAL A 110 -14.33 0.52 -9.43
C VAL A 110 -15.14 1.76 -9.18
N VAL A 111 -16.42 1.63 -8.83
CA VAL A 111 -17.23 2.77 -8.43
C VAL A 111 -16.62 3.46 -7.21
N PHE A 112 -16.16 2.69 -6.22
CA PHE A 112 -15.39 3.22 -5.08
C PHE A 112 -14.13 3.97 -5.56
N GLY A 113 -13.31 3.34 -6.39
CA GLY A 113 -12.12 3.92 -7.02
C GLY A 113 -12.39 5.27 -7.70
N ALA A 114 -13.49 5.37 -8.43
CA ALA A 114 -13.87 6.53 -9.21
C ALA A 114 -14.42 7.70 -8.37
N THR A 115 -14.93 7.43 -7.17
CA THR A 115 -15.76 8.40 -6.41
C THR A 115 -15.18 8.80 -5.07
N VAL A 116 -14.34 7.96 -4.49
CA VAL A 116 -14.02 7.99 -3.05
C VAL A 116 -12.56 7.68 -2.77
N ALA A 117 -11.88 6.92 -3.64
CA ALA A 117 -10.51 6.49 -3.38
C ALA A 117 -9.51 7.65 -3.40
N THR A 118 -8.44 7.53 -2.62
CA THR A 118 -7.29 8.44 -2.71
C THR A 118 -6.55 8.22 -4.03
N ARG A 119 -5.69 9.17 -4.43
CA ARG A 119 -4.90 9.06 -5.66
C ARG A 119 -4.05 7.79 -5.71
N THR A 120 -3.33 7.49 -4.63
CA THR A 120 -2.54 6.26 -4.47
C THR A 120 -3.39 5.00 -4.61
N GLN A 121 -4.59 4.97 -4.00
CA GLN A 121 -5.51 3.86 -4.15
C GLN A 121 -6.02 3.71 -5.57
N ALA A 122 -6.36 4.83 -6.24
CA ALA A 122 -6.86 4.84 -7.60
C ALA A 122 -5.79 4.39 -8.63
N GLU A 123 -4.53 4.79 -8.45
CA GLU A 123 -3.41 4.40 -9.32
C GLU A 123 -3.07 2.90 -9.21
N GLN A 124 -3.13 2.33 -8.00
CA GLN A 124 -2.83 0.92 -7.77
C GLN A 124 -3.97 -0.02 -8.18
N LEU A 125 -5.22 0.48 -8.13
CA LEU A 125 -6.44 -0.30 -8.30
C LEU A 125 -6.53 -1.08 -9.63
N PRO A 126 -6.16 -0.54 -10.81
CA PRO A 126 -6.18 -1.31 -12.05
C PRO A 126 -5.33 -2.58 -11.98
N GLY A 127 -4.13 -2.49 -11.42
CA GLY A 127 -3.25 -3.64 -11.24
C GLY A 127 -3.79 -4.62 -10.21
N ASP A 128 -4.44 -4.13 -9.15
CA ASP A 128 -5.08 -4.98 -8.14
C ASP A 128 -6.25 -5.75 -8.73
N ILE A 129 -7.12 -5.07 -9.49
CA ILE A 129 -8.23 -5.70 -10.21
C ILE A 129 -7.72 -6.76 -11.19
N LEU A 130 -6.64 -6.46 -11.93
CA LEU A 130 -6.02 -7.45 -12.81
C LEU A 130 -5.51 -8.66 -12.00
N GLY A 131 -4.86 -8.42 -10.86
CA GLY A 131 -4.46 -9.46 -9.91
C GLY A 131 -5.64 -10.31 -9.45
N VAL A 132 -6.79 -9.70 -9.17
CA VAL A 132 -8.02 -10.42 -8.75
C VAL A 132 -8.57 -11.27 -9.89
N ILE A 133 -8.66 -10.72 -11.10
CA ILE A 133 -9.16 -11.43 -12.29
C ILE A 133 -8.27 -12.66 -12.61
N LEU A 134 -6.97 -12.51 -12.43
CA LEU A 134 -5.98 -13.57 -12.63
C LEU A 134 -5.81 -14.50 -11.42
N TYR A 135 -6.49 -14.23 -10.30
CA TYR A 135 -6.34 -14.93 -9.02
C TYR A 135 -4.90 -14.95 -8.48
N VAL A 136 -4.15 -13.87 -8.68
CA VAL A 136 -2.77 -13.67 -8.19
C VAL A 136 -2.61 -12.39 -7.37
N VAL A 137 -3.70 -11.75 -6.95
CA VAL A 137 -3.64 -10.48 -6.20
C VAL A 137 -2.82 -10.59 -4.91
N ASN A 138 -2.85 -11.76 -4.25
CA ASN A 138 -2.03 -12.02 -3.07
C ASN A 138 -0.52 -11.91 -3.37
N TRP A 139 -0.07 -12.31 -4.56
CA TRP A 139 1.33 -12.19 -4.99
C TRP A 139 1.67 -10.78 -5.45
N ARG A 140 0.68 -10.05 -5.98
CA ARG A 140 0.84 -8.63 -6.28
C ARG A 140 1.02 -7.81 -5.00
N PHE A 141 0.23 -8.08 -3.96
CA PHE A 141 0.40 -7.43 -2.67
C PHE A 141 1.78 -7.70 -2.07
N ILE A 142 2.28 -8.94 -2.18
CA ILE A 142 3.65 -9.28 -1.79
C ILE A 142 4.70 -8.51 -2.61
N ALA A 143 4.49 -8.38 -3.92
CA ALA A 143 5.44 -7.70 -4.80
C ALA A 143 5.45 -6.17 -4.64
N ASN A 144 4.36 -5.61 -4.10
CA ASN A 144 4.20 -4.18 -3.83
C ASN A 144 4.41 -3.85 -2.34
N GLU A 145 4.88 -4.82 -1.54
CA GLU A 145 5.15 -4.67 -0.10
C GLU A 145 3.94 -4.15 0.71
N GLN A 146 2.72 -4.47 0.26
CA GLN A 146 1.50 -4.03 0.93
C GLN A 146 1.20 -4.93 2.12
N SER A 147 1.45 -4.48 3.34
CA SER A 147 1.15 -5.26 4.53
C SER A 147 -0.35 -5.46 4.71
N TYR A 148 -0.79 -6.62 5.20
CA TYR A 148 -2.19 -6.79 5.60
C TYR A 148 -2.57 -5.91 6.80
N ALA A 149 -1.59 -5.42 7.58
CA ALA A 149 -1.85 -4.45 8.64
C ALA A 149 -2.30 -3.07 8.11
N GLU A 150 -1.95 -2.72 6.86
CA GLU A 150 -2.38 -1.47 6.19
C GLU A 150 -3.88 -1.44 5.86
N ILE A 151 -4.60 -2.53 6.17
CA ILE A 151 -6.04 -2.67 5.93
C ILE A 151 -6.89 -1.63 6.70
N PHE A 152 -6.30 -0.98 7.71
CA PHE A 152 -6.96 0.01 8.56
C PHE A 152 -6.56 1.46 8.25
N ALA A 153 -5.59 1.70 7.35
CA ALA A 153 -5.20 3.06 6.96
C ALA A 153 -5.68 3.43 5.56
N SER A 154 -5.14 2.80 4.51
CA SER A 154 -5.47 3.14 3.13
C SER A 154 -5.56 1.91 2.22
N PRO A 155 -6.39 0.91 2.55
CA PRO A 155 -6.46 -0.32 1.79
C PRO A 155 -6.99 -0.14 0.37
N SER A 156 -6.41 -0.90 -0.56
CA SER A 156 -7.07 -1.23 -1.81
C SER A 156 -8.49 -1.77 -1.55
N PRO A 157 -9.55 -1.28 -2.24
CA PRO A 157 -10.92 -1.74 -2.04
C PRO A 157 -11.14 -3.23 -2.37
N VAL A 158 -10.15 -3.86 -3.00
CA VAL A 158 -10.13 -5.30 -3.30
C VAL A 158 -9.14 -6.09 -2.43
N ASN A 159 -8.56 -5.51 -1.38
CA ASN A 159 -7.55 -6.16 -0.54
C ASN A 159 -7.99 -7.55 -0.05
N HIS A 160 -9.20 -7.66 0.52
CA HIS A 160 -9.77 -8.92 0.98
C HIS A 160 -9.85 -10.06 -0.09
N TYR A 161 -9.71 -9.77 -1.38
CA TYR A 161 -9.66 -10.81 -2.43
C TYR A 161 -8.38 -11.65 -2.41
N TRP A 162 -7.33 -11.27 -1.68
CA TRP A 162 -6.11 -12.08 -1.54
C TRP A 162 -6.43 -13.52 -1.09
N SER A 163 -7.38 -13.67 -0.18
CA SER A 163 -7.76 -14.97 0.37
C SER A 163 -8.49 -15.83 -0.67
N LEU A 164 -9.31 -15.20 -1.51
CA LEU A 164 -9.98 -15.84 -2.63
C LEU A 164 -8.96 -16.29 -3.69
N ALA A 165 -7.92 -15.50 -3.94
CA ALA A 165 -6.82 -15.88 -4.81
C ALA A 165 -6.10 -17.13 -4.30
N VAL A 166 -5.76 -17.19 -3.01
CA VAL A 166 -5.17 -18.39 -2.38
C VAL A 166 -6.08 -19.62 -2.55
N GLU A 167 -7.38 -19.47 -2.30
CA GLU A 167 -8.31 -20.59 -2.47
C GLU A 167 -8.38 -21.06 -3.94
N GLU A 168 -8.50 -20.14 -4.91
CA GLU A 168 -8.59 -20.49 -6.33
C GLU A 168 -7.31 -21.13 -6.87
N GLN A 169 -6.13 -20.69 -6.42
CA GLN A 169 -4.86 -21.37 -6.68
C GLN A 169 -4.90 -22.81 -6.15
N PHE A 170 -5.40 -23.04 -4.94
CA PHE A 170 -5.59 -24.40 -4.41
C PHE A 170 -6.56 -25.23 -5.27
N TYR A 171 -7.67 -24.66 -5.76
CA TYR A 171 -8.64 -25.39 -6.58
C TYR A 171 -8.13 -25.75 -7.97
N LEU A 172 -7.12 -25.04 -8.49
CA LEU A 172 -6.39 -25.45 -9.69
C LEU A 172 -5.54 -26.70 -9.42
N ILE A 173 -4.90 -26.76 -8.24
CA ILE A 173 -3.95 -27.82 -7.87
C ILE A 173 -4.67 -29.11 -7.43
N ILE A 174 -5.66 -29.03 -6.54
CA ILE A 174 -6.20 -30.21 -5.85
C ILE A 174 -6.84 -31.26 -6.76
N PRO A 175 -7.60 -30.95 -7.83
CA PRO A 175 -8.20 -31.97 -8.67
C PRO A 175 -7.12 -32.78 -9.41
N VAL A 176 -6.03 -32.12 -9.83
CA VAL A 176 -4.90 -32.74 -10.53
C VAL A 176 -4.09 -33.60 -9.56
N ALA A 177 -3.75 -33.03 -8.40
CA ALA A 177 -3.00 -33.75 -7.36
C ALA A 177 -3.77 -34.99 -6.88
N LEU A 178 -5.07 -34.87 -6.61
CA LEU A 178 -5.88 -35.99 -6.16
C LEU A 178 -6.06 -37.04 -7.26
N ALA A 179 -6.31 -36.64 -8.52
CA ALA A 179 -6.37 -37.58 -9.64
C ALA A 179 -5.06 -38.37 -9.79
N PHE A 180 -3.91 -37.70 -9.66
CA PHE A 180 -2.60 -38.33 -9.71
C PHE A 180 -2.38 -39.34 -8.56
N LEU A 181 -2.67 -38.95 -7.31
CA LEU A 181 -2.54 -39.82 -6.14
C LEU A 181 -3.44 -41.06 -6.23
N LEU A 182 -4.67 -40.89 -6.73
CA LEU A 182 -5.61 -42.00 -6.92
C LEU A 182 -5.17 -42.92 -8.08
N ALA A 183 -4.64 -42.36 -9.17
CA ALA A 183 -4.12 -43.13 -10.30
C ALA A 183 -2.90 -44.00 -9.93
N ARG A 184 -2.05 -43.52 -9.01
CA ARG A 184 -0.89 -44.26 -8.51
C ARG A 184 -1.23 -45.43 -7.58
N ARG A 185 -2.49 -45.53 -7.12
CA ARG A 185 -2.99 -46.62 -6.26
C ARG A 185 -2.13 -46.88 -5.01
N LEU A 186 -1.52 -45.84 -4.43
CA LEU A 186 -0.61 -45.93 -3.28
C LEU A 186 -1.28 -46.35 -1.96
N GLY A 187 -2.61 -46.41 -1.94
CA GLY A 187 -3.41 -46.73 -0.77
C GLY A 187 -3.77 -45.50 0.05
N ALA A 188 -4.91 -45.57 0.74
CA ALA A 188 -5.48 -44.41 1.44
C ALA A 188 -4.57 -43.86 2.55
N ARG A 189 -3.88 -44.73 3.29
CA ARG A 189 -2.93 -44.32 4.34
C ARG A 189 -1.76 -43.51 3.77
N THR A 190 -1.16 -43.98 2.68
CA THR A 190 -0.05 -43.30 2.01
C THR A 190 -0.48 -41.93 1.49
N ASN A 191 -1.66 -41.85 0.85
CA ASN A 191 -2.21 -40.58 0.38
C ASN A 191 -2.45 -39.58 1.54
N THR A 192 -2.95 -40.06 2.68
CA THR A 192 -3.11 -39.22 3.89
C THR A 192 -1.76 -38.75 4.43
N LEU A 193 -0.74 -39.62 4.46
CA LEU A 193 0.60 -39.25 4.93
C LEU A 193 1.26 -38.21 4.02
N ILE A 194 1.11 -38.35 2.70
CA ILE A 194 1.60 -37.36 1.73
C ILE A 194 0.92 -36.01 1.96
N ALA A 195 -0.41 -35.99 2.08
CA ALA A 195 -1.15 -34.76 2.37
C ALA A 195 -0.71 -34.13 3.71
N ALA A 196 -0.54 -34.95 4.76
CA ALA A 196 -0.06 -34.49 6.06
C ALA A 196 1.37 -33.94 6.01
N SER A 197 2.27 -34.53 5.20
CA SER A 197 3.61 -33.99 5.02
C SER A 197 3.63 -32.63 4.32
N VAL A 198 2.72 -32.40 3.37
CA VAL A 198 2.57 -31.08 2.72
C VAL A 198 2.08 -30.05 3.73
N VAL A 199 1.12 -30.41 4.59
CA VAL A 199 0.64 -29.54 5.66
C VAL A 199 1.78 -29.14 6.60
N LEU A 200 2.54 -30.12 7.10
CA LEU A 200 3.65 -29.86 8.01
C LEU A 200 4.77 -29.06 7.34
N ALA A 201 5.08 -29.34 6.07
CA ALA A 201 6.08 -28.59 5.33
C ALA A 201 5.67 -27.13 5.12
N SER A 202 4.41 -26.87 4.77
CA SER A 202 3.86 -25.52 4.62
C SER A 202 3.88 -24.74 5.94
N THR A 203 3.50 -25.36 7.06
CA THR A 203 3.59 -24.74 8.40
C THR A 203 5.03 -24.50 8.83
N ALA A 204 5.94 -25.45 8.60
CA ALA A 204 7.36 -25.28 8.90
C ALA A 204 8.00 -24.20 8.03
N TRP A 205 7.54 -24.06 6.79
CA TRP A 205 7.98 -23.01 5.87
C TRP A 205 7.52 -21.63 6.32
N MET A 206 6.25 -21.47 6.72
CA MET A 206 5.76 -20.23 7.33
C MET A 206 6.54 -19.88 8.59
N TRP A 207 6.77 -20.86 9.49
CA TRP A 207 7.57 -20.66 10.69
C TRP A 207 8.96 -20.16 10.29
N TRP A 208 9.65 -20.87 9.39
CA TRP A 208 11.00 -20.49 8.99
C TRP A 208 11.08 -19.10 8.39
N LEU A 209 10.14 -18.71 7.51
CA LEU A 209 10.06 -17.36 6.95
C LEU A 209 9.89 -16.29 8.02
N PHE A 210 9.02 -16.56 9.01
CA PHE A 210 8.81 -15.64 10.13
C PHE A 210 10.07 -15.50 11.00
N ASP A 211 10.70 -16.62 11.38
CA ASP A 211 11.93 -16.61 12.19
C ASP A 211 13.16 -16.11 11.43
N SER A 212 13.15 -16.15 10.10
CA SER A 212 14.21 -15.59 9.25
C SER A 212 14.06 -14.10 8.99
N GLY A 213 13.02 -13.43 9.54
CA GLY A 213 12.78 -12.00 9.32
C GLY A 213 12.28 -11.67 7.91
N ALA A 214 11.61 -12.61 7.23
CA ALA A 214 10.97 -12.28 5.95
C ALA A 214 9.82 -11.27 6.17
N GLU A 215 9.54 -10.47 5.16
CA GLU A 215 8.47 -9.46 5.21
C GLU A 215 7.09 -10.04 5.58
N ALA A 216 6.28 -9.24 6.27
CA ALA A 216 5.05 -9.70 6.90
C ALA A 216 3.98 -10.17 5.90
N ASP A 217 3.85 -9.42 4.81
CA ASP A 217 3.05 -9.74 3.64
C ASP A 217 3.45 -11.09 3.01
N ARG A 218 4.75 -11.41 2.95
CA ARG A 218 5.27 -12.64 2.33
C ARG A 218 4.83 -13.89 3.06
N TYR A 219 4.96 -13.92 4.39
CA TYR A 219 4.55 -15.10 5.15
C TYR A 219 3.04 -15.15 5.39
N TYR A 220 2.33 -14.01 5.36
CA TYR A 220 0.89 -13.94 5.56
C TYR A 220 0.07 -14.24 4.30
N TYR A 221 0.41 -13.66 3.14
CA TYR A 221 -0.31 -13.83 1.86
C TYR A 221 0.16 -15.01 1.01
N GLY A 222 1.31 -15.60 1.34
CA GLY A 222 1.91 -16.68 0.57
C GLY A 222 0.97 -17.88 0.44
N THR A 223 0.63 -18.27 -0.80
CA THR A 223 -0.21 -19.47 -1.00
C THR A 223 0.49 -20.73 -0.48
N ASP A 224 1.82 -20.75 -0.56
CA ASP A 224 2.70 -21.78 -0.04
C ASP A 224 2.72 -21.86 1.49
N THR A 225 2.59 -20.74 2.20
CA THR A 225 2.54 -20.68 3.67
C THR A 225 1.13 -21.01 4.20
N ARG A 226 0.07 -20.57 3.50
CA ARG A 226 -1.33 -20.81 3.89
C ARG A 226 -1.86 -22.20 3.50
N LEU A 227 -1.13 -22.94 2.64
CA LEU A 227 -1.53 -24.27 2.18
C LEU A 227 -1.70 -25.28 3.34
N GLY A 228 -1.00 -25.09 4.47
CA GLY A 228 -1.14 -25.93 5.66
C GLY A 228 -2.57 -25.98 6.21
N GLU A 229 -3.27 -24.86 6.18
CA GLU A 229 -4.64 -24.74 6.70
C GLU A 229 -5.64 -25.42 5.78
N VAL A 230 -5.58 -25.10 4.49
CA VAL A 230 -6.42 -25.74 3.46
C VAL A 230 -6.15 -27.26 3.42
N GLY A 231 -4.88 -27.64 3.51
CA GLY A 231 -4.41 -29.02 3.50
C GLY A 231 -4.89 -29.83 4.70
N ALA A 232 -5.07 -29.23 5.88
CA ALA A 232 -5.64 -29.92 7.03
C ALA A 232 -7.06 -30.46 6.73
N GLY A 233 -7.86 -29.69 5.99
CA GLY A 233 -9.17 -30.12 5.49
C GLY A 233 -9.07 -31.30 4.50
N VAL A 234 -8.07 -31.27 3.61
CA VAL A 234 -7.77 -32.39 2.68
C VAL A 234 -7.43 -33.66 3.45
N VAL A 235 -6.57 -33.55 4.46
CA VAL A 235 -6.18 -34.67 5.34
C VAL A 235 -7.41 -35.25 6.03
N LEU A 236 -8.28 -34.41 6.60
CA LEU A 236 -9.51 -34.87 7.23
C LEU A 236 -10.42 -35.61 6.24
N ALA A 237 -10.62 -35.07 5.04
CA ALA A 237 -11.44 -35.71 4.01
C ALA A 237 -10.92 -37.09 3.65
N LEU A 238 -9.60 -37.25 3.46
CA LEU A 238 -8.96 -38.55 3.18
C LEU A 238 -9.13 -39.54 4.34
N ILE A 239 -8.97 -39.08 5.59
CA ILE A 239 -9.16 -39.91 6.80
C ILE A 239 -10.59 -40.43 6.87
N LEU A 240 -11.59 -39.55 6.74
CA LEU A 240 -13.00 -39.91 6.83
C LEU A 240 -13.43 -40.79 5.65
N ASN A 241 -12.88 -40.57 4.46
CA ASN A 241 -13.14 -41.43 3.30
C ASN A 241 -12.62 -42.86 3.52
N HIS A 242 -11.45 -42.99 4.16
CA HIS A 242 -10.84 -44.30 4.41
C HIS A 242 -11.46 -45.06 5.60
N ARG A 243 -11.67 -44.37 6.72
CA ARG A 243 -12.10 -44.98 7.99
C ARG A 243 -13.61 -45.05 8.16
N GLY A 244 -14.36 -44.33 7.34
CA GLY A 244 -15.80 -44.14 7.52
C GLY A 244 -16.11 -43.08 8.57
N HIS A 245 -17.39 -42.73 8.66
CA HIS A 245 -17.92 -41.66 9.52
C HIS A 245 -19.10 -42.16 10.38
N GLU A 246 -19.14 -43.46 10.66
CA GLU A 246 -20.11 -44.05 11.58
C GLU A 246 -19.56 -44.02 13.01
N TYR A 247 -20.20 -43.23 13.86
CA TYR A 247 -19.80 -43.07 15.25
C TYR A 247 -20.76 -43.80 16.19
N SER A 248 -20.21 -44.54 17.15
CA SER A 248 -20.96 -45.08 18.28
C SER A 248 -21.49 -43.94 19.16
N GLU A 249 -22.53 -44.20 19.94
CA GLU A 249 -23.11 -43.17 20.82
C GLU A 249 -22.09 -42.63 21.85
N THR A 250 -21.25 -43.51 22.40
CA THR A 250 -20.14 -43.11 23.27
C THR A 250 -19.13 -42.21 22.55
N ALA A 251 -18.80 -42.53 21.30
CA ALA A 251 -17.91 -41.71 20.49
C ALA A 251 -18.53 -40.33 20.19
N ARG A 252 -19.83 -40.27 19.87
CA ARG A 252 -20.55 -38.98 19.66
C ARG A 252 -20.55 -38.12 20.92
N ARG A 253 -20.80 -38.70 22.10
CA ARG A 253 -20.76 -37.96 23.37
C ARG A 253 -19.36 -37.41 23.67
N ARG A 254 -18.31 -38.19 23.44
CA ARG A 254 -16.92 -37.73 23.58
C ARG A 254 -16.58 -36.63 22.58
N LEU A 255 -16.96 -36.81 21.32
CA LEU A 255 -16.80 -35.81 20.27
C LEU A 255 -17.55 -34.51 20.60
N ALA A 256 -18.73 -34.58 21.21
CA ALA A 256 -19.47 -33.38 21.61
C ALA A 256 -18.70 -32.56 22.66
N VAL A 257 -18.07 -33.21 23.65
CA VAL A 257 -17.24 -32.54 24.66
C VAL A 257 -15.98 -31.94 24.03
N VAL A 258 -15.26 -32.74 23.22
CA VAL A 258 -14.06 -32.28 22.51
C VAL A 258 -14.39 -31.15 21.55
N GLY A 259 -15.53 -31.21 20.88
CA GLY A 259 -16.02 -30.15 20.00
C GLY A 259 -16.28 -28.85 20.74
N LEU A 260 -16.95 -28.90 21.91
CA LEU A 260 -17.20 -27.71 22.71
C LEU A 260 -15.88 -27.08 23.21
N ALA A 261 -14.92 -27.90 23.63
CA ALA A 261 -13.59 -27.42 24.00
C ALA A 261 -12.86 -26.79 22.80
N ALA A 262 -12.96 -27.40 21.61
CA ALA A 262 -12.38 -26.84 20.39
C ALA A 262 -13.04 -25.52 20.00
N PHE A 263 -14.36 -25.41 20.11
CA PHE A 263 -15.10 -24.18 19.85
C PHE A 263 -14.71 -23.07 20.84
N ALA A 264 -14.56 -23.38 22.13
CA ALA A 264 -14.10 -22.42 23.12
C ALA A 264 -12.66 -21.97 22.87
N ALA A 265 -11.77 -22.89 22.48
CA ALA A 265 -10.40 -22.57 22.11
C ALA A 265 -10.35 -21.68 20.86
N MET A 266 -11.17 -21.95 19.84
CA MET A 266 -11.28 -21.09 18.65
C MET A 266 -11.81 -19.71 19.02
N ALA A 267 -12.86 -19.64 19.86
CA ALA A 267 -13.38 -18.35 20.33
C ALA A 267 -12.28 -17.53 21.02
N TYR A 268 -11.48 -18.14 21.90
CA TYR A 268 -10.34 -17.48 22.53
C TYR A 268 -9.31 -16.99 21.50
N LEU A 269 -8.91 -17.85 20.54
CA LEU A 269 -8.00 -17.45 19.48
C LEU A 269 -8.52 -16.26 18.67
N TRP A 270 -9.84 -16.22 18.43
CA TRP A 270 -10.46 -15.19 17.58
C TRP A 270 -10.69 -13.86 18.29
N THR A 271 -10.68 -13.85 19.62
CA THR A 271 -10.96 -12.65 20.40
C THR A 271 -9.74 -12.04 21.06
N SER A 272 -8.59 -12.72 21.05
CA SER A 272 -7.49 -12.39 21.97
C SER A 272 -6.09 -12.52 21.41
N ILE A 273 -5.91 -13.04 20.20
CA ILE A 273 -4.58 -13.17 19.58
C ILE A 273 -4.48 -12.14 18.47
N SER A 274 -3.50 -11.26 18.52
CA SER A 274 -3.28 -10.25 17.50
C SER A 274 -2.60 -10.86 16.27
N ILE A 275 -2.79 -10.22 15.12
CA ILE A 275 -2.05 -10.55 13.89
C ILE A 275 -0.56 -10.23 14.02
N ALA A 276 -0.19 -9.32 14.92
CA ALA A 276 1.20 -8.96 15.22
C ALA A 276 1.92 -10.00 16.10
N ASP A 277 1.20 -10.94 16.71
CA ASP A 277 1.80 -11.95 17.57
C ASP A 277 2.66 -12.94 16.75
N ALA A 278 3.70 -13.50 17.37
CA ALA A 278 4.48 -14.58 16.77
C ALA A 278 3.73 -15.92 16.71
N PHE A 279 2.73 -16.12 17.58
CA PHE A 279 2.01 -17.39 17.72
C PHE A 279 1.32 -17.87 16.43
N PRO A 280 0.55 -17.03 15.69
CA PRO A 280 -0.04 -17.40 14.40
C PRO A 280 0.95 -18.07 13.44
N TYR A 281 2.15 -17.49 13.31
CA TYR A 281 3.17 -17.88 12.35
C TYR A 281 4.02 -19.07 12.79
N ARG A 282 4.18 -19.28 14.11
CA ARG A 282 4.82 -20.46 14.71
C ARG A 282 3.86 -21.64 14.92
N GLY A 283 2.86 -21.78 14.05
CA GLY A 283 1.94 -22.92 14.02
C GLY A 283 0.53 -22.64 14.59
N GLY A 284 0.23 -21.43 15.03
CA GLY A 284 -1.12 -21.03 15.48
C GLY A 284 -2.19 -21.26 14.41
N PHE A 285 -1.89 -20.99 13.13
CA PHE A 285 -2.80 -21.29 12.01
C PHE A 285 -3.09 -22.79 11.86
N LEU A 286 -2.07 -23.64 12.02
CA LEU A 286 -2.26 -25.10 12.00
C LEU A 286 -3.12 -25.57 13.19
N ILE A 287 -2.92 -24.99 14.37
CA ILE A 287 -3.75 -25.26 15.55
C ILE A 287 -5.22 -24.91 15.25
N ASN A 288 -5.50 -23.71 14.74
CA ASN A 288 -6.85 -23.30 14.36
C ASN A 288 -7.46 -24.22 13.28
N ALA A 289 -6.67 -24.66 12.31
CA ALA A 289 -7.11 -25.61 11.27
C ALA A 289 -7.46 -27.00 11.86
N VAL A 290 -6.71 -27.48 12.86
CA VAL A 290 -7.01 -28.74 13.57
C VAL A 290 -8.27 -28.60 14.44
N LEU A 291 -8.47 -27.46 15.10
CA LEU A 291 -9.70 -27.16 15.83
C LEU A 291 -10.90 -27.12 14.87
N THR A 292 -10.74 -26.50 13.70
CA THR A 292 -11.74 -26.49 12.63
C THR A 292 -12.07 -27.92 12.15
N CYS A 293 -11.07 -28.76 11.91
CA CYS A 293 -11.26 -30.17 11.55
C CYS A 293 -12.06 -30.95 12.61
N THR A 294 -11.83 -30.61 13.89
CA THR A 294 -12.56 -31.18 15.02
C THR A 294 -14.04 -30.76 14.97
N VAL A 295 -14.33 -29.48 14.74
CA VAL A 295 -15.70 -28.97 14.58
C VAL A 295 -16.41 -29.64 13.39
N ILE A 296 -15.74 -29.74 12.23
CA ILE A 296 -16.28 -30.44 11.04
C ILE A 296 -16.65 -31.89 11.40
N THR A 297 -15.76 -32.60 12.08
CA THR A 297 -15.99 -34.00 12.50
C THR A 297 -17.20 -34.12 13.43
N VAL A 298 -17.35 -33.17 14.36
CA VAL A 298 -18.48 -33.12 15.30
C VAL A 298 -19.80 -32.86 14.59
N LEU A 299 -19.82 -31.96 13.59
CA LEU A 299 -21.00 -31.68 12.78
C LEU A 299 -21.41 -32.90 11.95
N ILE A 300 -20.45 -33.65 11.40
CA ILE A 300 -20.73 -34.90 10.66
C ILE A 300 -21.25 -35.99 11.60
N ALA A 301 -20.68 -36.13 12.79
CA ALA A 301 -21.09 -37.13 13.77
C ALA A 301 -22.53 -36.92 14.28
N GLY A 302 -22.97 -35.65 14.32
CA GLY A 302 -24.31 -35.25 14.76
C GLY A 302 -24.56 -35.43 16.26
N GLY A 303 -25.68 -34.90 16.75
CA GLY A 303 -26.13 -35.07 18.14
C GLY A 303 -25.41 -34.21 19.18
N SER A 304 -24.59 -33.24 18.77
CA SER A 304 -23.90 -32.30 19.67
C SER A 304 -24.65 -30.97 19.84
N PRO A 305 -24.48 -30.24 20.96
CA PRO A 305 -24.99 -28.86 21.10
C PRO A 305 -24.48 -27.92 20.01
N LEU A 306 -23.23 -28.10 19.56
CA LEU A 306 -22.65 -27.35 18.44
C LEU A 306 -23.43 -27.54 17.14
N SER A 307 -23.98 -28.72 16.90
CA SER A 307 -24.84 -28.97 15.73
C SER A 307 -26.10 -28.10 15.75
N LYS A 308 -26.59 -27.74 16.95
CA LYS A 308 -27.73 -26.81 17.09
C LYS A 308 -27.32 -25.35 16.91
N ILE A 309 -26.14 -24.98 17.43
CA ILE A 309 -25.59 -23.62 17.29
C ILE A 309 -25.34 -23.32 15.81
N TYR A 310 -24.54 -24.14 15.14
CA TYR A 310 -24.27 -24.01 13.71
C TYR A 310 -25.47 -24.36 12.83
N GLY A 311 -26.41 -25.16 13.33
CA GLY A 311 -27.67 -25.46 12.64
C GLY A 311 -28.75 -24.39 12.82
N PHE A 312 -28.47 -23.30 13.55
CA PHE A 312 -29.42 -22.21 13.76
C PHE A 312 -29.74 -21.53 12.42
N GLU A 313 -31.01 -21.51 12.03
CA GLU A 313 -31.41 -21.15 10.67
C GLU A 313 -30.99 -19.73 10.24
N PRO A 314 -31.08 -18.68 11.08
CA PRO A 314 -30.57 -17.36 10.71
C PRO A 314 -29.07 -17.36 10.41
N LEU A 315 -28.29 -18.10 11.19
CA LEU A 315 -26.84 -18.21 11.00
C LEU A 315 -26.51 -19.03 9.75
N ALA A 316 -27.24 -20.11 9.49
CA ALA A 316 -27.13 -20.87 8.24
C ALA A 316 -27.56 -20.03 7.03
N TRP A 317 -28.56 -19.15 7.18
CA TRP A 317 -28.99 -18.23 6.12
C TRP A 317 -27.90 -17.21 5.77
N VAL A 318 -27.28 -16.58 6.77
CA VAL A 318 -26.09 -15.74 6.56
C VAL A 318 -24.98 -16.55 5.90
N GLY A 319 -24.76 -17.77 6.37
CA GLY A 319 -23.82 -18.73 5.79
C GLY A 319 -24.01 -19.01 4.31
N ARG A 320 -25.25 -19.13 3.84
CA ARG A 320 -25.56 -19.31 2.41
C ARG A 320 -25.25 -18.08 1.57
N LEU A 321 -25.28 -16.89 2.17
CA LEU A 321 -24.92 -15.62 1.54
C LEU A 321 -23.45 -15.21 1.77
N SER A 322 -22.71 -15.95 2.60
CA SER A 322 -21.35 -15.61 3.06
C SER A 322 -20.40 -15.17 1.96
N TYR A 323 -20.46 -15.81 0.78
CA TYR A 323 -19.63 -15.42 -0.36
C TYR A 323 -19.90 -13.99 -0.85
N GLY A 324 -21.18 -13.63 -1.05
CA GLY A 324 -21.55 -12.27 -1.45
C GLY A 324 -21.27 -11.27 -0.33
N ILE A 325 -21.57 -11.63 0.92
CA ILE A 325 -21.27 -10.78 2.09
C ILE A 325 -19.78 -10.46 2.13
N TYR A 326 -18.91 -11.47 2.00
CA TYR A 326 -17.45 -11.31 2.02
C TYR A 326 -16.92 -10.41 0.89
N ILE A 327 -17.59 -10.38 -0.26
CA ILE A 327 -17.18 -9.55 -1.40
C ILE A 327 -17.61 -8.10 -1.21
N PHE A 328 -18.84 -7.88 -0.76
CA PHE A 328 -19.41 -6.54 -0.71
C PHE A 328 -19.08 -5.81 0.58
N HIS A 329 -18.80 -6.50 1.70
CA HIS A 329 -18.61 -5.83 3.00
C HIS A 329 -17.44 -4.86 2.93
N PHE A 330 -16.32 -5.25 2.33
CA PHE A 330 -15.09 -4.50 2.43
C PHE A 330 -15.18 -3.10 1.79
N PRO A 331 -15.51 -2.95 0.49
CA PRO A 331 -15.66 -1.61 -0.10
C PRO A 331 -16.80 -0.79 0.54
N ILE A 332 -17.86 -1.44 1.06
CA ILE A 332 -18.93 -0.75 1.80
C ILE A 332 -18.41 -0.18 3.13
N PHE A 333 -17.55 -0.92 3.83
CA PHE A 333 -16.99 -0.49 5.11
C PHE A 333 -16.02 0.66 4.92
N LEU A 334 -15.20 0.61 3.87
CA LEU A 334 -14.32 1.72 3.47
C LEU A 334 -15.11 2.97 3.06
N TRP A 335 -16.25 2.79 2.40
CA TRP A 335 -17.06 3.92 1.96
C TRP A 335 -17.83 4.58 3.12
N LEU A 336 -18.44 3.78 3.99
CA LEU A 336 -19.29 4.27 5.08
C LEU A 336 -18.49 4.37 6.37
N THR A 337 -17.79 5.48 6.59
CA THR A 337 -17.05 5.72 7.83
C THR A 337 -17.92 6.40 8.89
N PRO A 338 -17.59 6.30 10.20
CA PRO A 338 -18.32 7.02 11.26
C PRO A 338 -18.44 8.53 10.98
N GLU A 339 -17.40 9.13 10.42
CA GLU A 339 -17.28 10.56 10.10
C GLU A 339 -18.25 10.95 8.98
N ARG A 340 -18.40 10.11 7.95
CA ARG A 340 -19.34 10.34 6.84
C ARG A 340 -20.80 10.23 7.24
N LEU A 341 -21.09 9.46 8.28
CA LEU A 341 -22.46 9.21 8.74
C LEU A 341 -22.86 10.08 9.94
N ASP A 342 -21.89 10.72 10.61
CA ASP A 342 -22.09 11.42 11.88
C ASP A 342 -22.76 10.49 12.93
N LEU A 343 -22.26 9.26 13.01
CA LEU A 343 -22.79 8.19 13.86
C LEU A 343 -21.66 7.42 14.56
N GLY A 344 -21.90 7.04 15.83
CA GLY A 344 -20.97 6.19 16.57
C GLY A 344 -20.77 4.79 15.97
N ALA A 345 -19.73 4.09 16.43
CA ALA A 345 -19.24 2.85 15.82
C ALA A 345 -20.31 1.73 15.69
N TRP A 346 -21.14 1.51 16.72
CA TRP A 346 -22.18 0.47 16.68
C TRP A 346 -23.33 0.76 15.71
N PRO A 347 -23.94 1.96 15.68
CA PRO A 347 -24.87 2.35 14.62
C PRO A 347 -24.28 2.26 13.21
N THR A 348 -23.05 2.75 13.02
CA THR A 348 -22.34 2.68 11.72
C THR A 348 -22.14 1.24 11.28
N PHE A 349 -21.72 0.35 12.18
CA PHE A 349 -21.61 -1.07 11.91
C PHE A 349 -22.95 -1.72 11.54
N ALA A 350 -24.03 -1.37 12.24
CA ALA A 350 -25.37 -1.88 11.93
C ALA A 350 -25.80 -1.49 10.51
N ILE A 351 -25.52 -0.25 10.07
CA ILE A 351 -25.79 0.22 8.71
C ILE A 351 -24.92 -0.52 7.70
N ARG A 352 -23.59 -0.58 7.93
CA ARG A 352 -22.61 -1.29 7.10
C ARG A 352 -23.02 -2.75 6.86
N VAL A 353 -23.36 -3.49 7.92
CA VAL A 353 -23.80 -4.88 7.85
C VAL A 353 -25.15 -5.00 7.14
N SER A 354 -26.12 -4.13 7.44
CA SER A 354 -27.44 -4.16 6.81
C SER A 354 -27.35 -3.93 5.29
N LEU A 355 -26.55 -2.94 4.87
CA LEU A 355 -26.32 -2.66 3.46
C LEU A 355 -25.58 -3.80 2.77
N THR A 356 -24.55 -4.34 3.40
CA THR A 356 -23.80 -5.50 2.89
C THR A 356 -24.72 -6.70 2.66
N ILE A 357 -25.55 -7.05 3.65
CA ILE A 357 -26.50 -8.17 3.54
C ILE A 357 -27.54 -7.89 2.45
N ALA A 358 -28.03 -6.65 2.34
CA ALA A 358 -28.98 -6.27 1.29
C ALA A 358 -28.37 -6.43 -0.11
N VAL A 359 -27.18 -5.88 -0.35
CA VAL A 359 -26.47 -5.98 -1.64
C VAL A 359 -26.15 -7.44 -1.97
N ALA A 360 -25.61 -8.20 -1.00
CA ALA A 360 -25.32 -9.61 -1.18
C ALA A 360 -26.58 -10.44 -1.50
N TYR A 361 -27.70 -10.15 -0.84
CA TYR A 361 -28.97 -10.82 -1.10
C TYR A 361 -29.51 -10.50 -2.50
N LEU A 362 -29.49 -9.22 -2.90
CA LEU A 362 -29.95 -8.77 -4.22
C LEU A 362 -29.08 -9.37 -5.33
N SER A 363 -27.74 -9.31 -5.19
CA SER A 363 -26.79 -9.97 -6.09
C SER A 363 -27.09 -11.46 -6.21
N ASN A 364 -27.26 -12.16 -5.09
CA ASN A 364 -27.53 -13.59 -5.11
C ASN A 364 -28.86 -13.92 -5.80
N ARG A 365 -29.91 -13.14 -5.55
CA ARG A 365 -31.27 -13.39 -6.05
C ARG A 365 -31.42 -13.10 -7.54
N PHE A 366 -30.79 -12.04 -8.04
CA PHE A 366 -31.02 -11.51 -9.39
C PHE A 366 -29.87 -11.80 -10.36
N VAL A 367 -28.64 -12.03 -9.87
CA VAL A 367 -27.46 -12.25 -10.71
C VAL A 367 -26.91 -13.66 -10.52
N GLU A 368 -26.50 -14.03 -9.30
CA GLU A 368 -25.77 -15.29 -9.08
C GLU A 368 -26.67 -16.53 -9.23
N ALA A 369 -27.85 -16.56 -8.61
CA ALA A 369 -28.73 -17.73 -8.64
C ALA A 369 -29.26 -18.08 -10.04
N PRO A 370 -29.67 -17.10 -10.89
CA PRO A 370 -30.01 -17.37 -12.29
C PRO A 370 -28.84 -17.98 -13.07
N ILE A 371 -27.63 -17.45 -12.93
CA ILE A 371 -26.44 -17.96 -13.63
C ILE A 371 -26.06 -19.35 -13.13
N ARG A 372 -26.11 -19.57 -11.81
CA ARG A 372 -25.81 -20.85 -11.14
C ARG A 372 -26.77 -21.96 -11.58
N SER A 373 -28.06 -21.64 -11.74
CA SER A 373 -29.09 -22.58 -12.19
C SER A 373 -29.10 -22.81 -13.72
N GLY A 374 -28.26 -22.09 -14.47
CA GLY A 374 -28.17 -22.22 -15.92
C GLY A 374 -29.28 -21.49 -16.68
N ALA A 375 -30.05 -20.63 -16.00
CA ALA A 375 -31.07 -19.81 -16.62
C ALA A 375 -30.46 -18.91 -17.70
N SER A 376 -31.09 -18.92 -18.87
CA SER A 376 -30.65 -18.16 -20.04
C SER A 376 -31.21 -16.74 -20.02
N PHE A 377 -30.36 -15.73 -19.88
CA PHE A 377 -30.68 -14.34 -20.24
C PHE A 377 -30.83 -14.14 -21.76
N GLY A 378 -31.46 -15.09 -22.48
CA GLY A 378 -31.63 -15.01 -23.95
C GLY A 378 -30.35 -15.16 -24.80
N PHE A 379 -29.15 -15.01 -24.23
CA PHE A 379 -27.89 -15.07 -24.98
C PHE A 379 -27.44 -16.50 -25.32
N ALA A 380 -26.83 -16.68 -26.50
CA ALA A 380 -26.24 -17.95 -26.94
C ALA A 380 -25.13 -18.45 -25.97
N PRO A 381 -24.95 -19.78 -25.78
CA PRO A 381 -24.00 -20.34 -24.81
C PRO A 381 -22.54 -19.86 -24.95
N ARG A 382 -22.10 -19.55 -26.18
CA ARG A 382 -20.74 -19.03 -26.46
C ARG A 382 -20.57 -17.57 -26.04
N ALA A 383 -21.62 -16.75 -26.18
CA ALA A 383 -21.60 -15.35 -25.76
C ALA A 383 -21.49 -15.21 -24.23
N ARG A 384 -22.00 -16.17 -23.45
CA ARG A 384 -21.92 -16.16 -21.98
C ARG A 384 -20.52 -16.41 -21.43
N VAL A 385 -19.71 -17.19 -22.14
CA VAL A 385 -18.32 -17.48 -21.73
C VAL A 385 -17.41 -16.30 -22.07
N LEU A 386 -17.70 -15.58 -23.15
CA LEU A 386 -17.01 -14.34 -23.55
C LEU A 386 -17.46 -13.12 -22.75
N ALA A 387 -18.67 -13.11 -22.20
CA ALA A 387 -19.18 -11.98 -21.41
C ALA A 387 -18.36 -11.70 -20.14
N TYR A 388 -17.79 -12.73 -19.50
CA TYR A 388 -16.97 -12.57 -18.29
C TYR A 388 -15.62 -11.88 -18.55
N PRO A 389 -14.78 -12.34 -19.51
CA PRO A 389 -13.56 -11.62 -19.85
C PRO A 389 -13.85 -10.26 -20.49
N VAL A 390 -14.92 -10.10 -21.27
CA VAL A 390 -15.31 -8.78 -21.82
C VAL A 390 -15.76 -7.82 -20.70
N ALA A 391 -16.53 -8.29 -19.72
CA ALA A 391 -16.88 -7.48 -18.55
C ALA A 391 -15.64 -7.16 -17.71
N GLY A 392 -14.70 -8.10 -17.53
CA GLY A 392 -13.42 -7.85 -16.87
C GLY A 392 -12.58 -6.79 -17.60
N VAL A 393 -12.46 -6.87 -18.93
CA VAL A 393 -11.74 -5.89 -19.76
C VAL A 393 -12.44 -4.54 -19.74
N ALA A 394 -13.76 -4.50 -19.88
CA ALA A 394 -14.54 -3.26 -19.79
C ALA A 394 -14.43 -2.61 -18.40
N LEU A 395 -14.32 -3.44 -17.35
CA LEU A 395 -14.17 -2.97 -15.99
C LEU A 395 -12.77 -2.41 -15.74
N VAL A 396 -11.72 -3.10 -16.22
CA VAL A 396 -10.34 -2.57 -16.19
C VAL A 396 -10.26 -1.25 -16.97
N ALA A 397 -10.84 -1.19 -18.18
CA ALA A 397 -10.89 0.03 -18.98
C ALA A 397 -11.67 1.16 -18.27
N ALA A 398 -12.81 0.85 -17.65
CA ALA A 398 -13.56 1.82 -16.86
C ALA A 398 -12.78 2.31 -15.63
N THR A 399 -12.01 1.44 -14.98
CA THR A 399 -11.17 1.81 -13.82
C THR A 399 -10.05 2.75 -14.24
N VAL A 400 -9.36 2.43 -15.34
CA VAL A 400 -8.31 3.28 -15.91
C VAL A 400 -8.88 4.64 -16.31
N ALA A 401 -10.05 4.65 -16.95
CA ALA A 401 -10.73 5.89 -17.31
C ALA A 401 -11.14 6.72 -16.07
N THR A 402 -11.59 6.08 -14.99
CA THR A 402 -12.04 6.81 -13.79
C THR A 402 -10.91 7.28 -12.89
N ALA A 403 -9.82 6.51 -12.76
CA ALA A 403 -8.62 6.91 -12.02
C ALA A 403 -7.97 8.18 -12.61
N ASN A 404 -8.22 8.44 -13.90
CA ASN A 404 -7.80 9.66 -14.59
C ASN A 404 -8.81 10.84 -14.45
N THR A 405 -9.96 10.66 -13.78
CA THR A 405 -11.03 11.68 -13.71
C THR A 405 -11.52 12.04 -12.30
N SER A 406 -11.12 11.29 -11.25
CA SER A 406 -11.47 11.64 -9.88
C SER A 406 -10.64 12.85 -9.45
N GLY A 407 -11.33 13.94 -9.07
CA GLY A 407 -10.76 15.22 -8.60
C GLY A 407 -9.96 15.12 -7.30
N ALA A 408 -8.87 14.37 -7.34
CA ALA A 408 -7.74 14.53 -6.45
C ALA A 408 -7.06 15.85 -6.78
N ASP A 409 -6.60 16.53 -5.74
CA ASP A 409 -5.82 17.76 -5.82
C ASP A 409 -4.68 17.57 -6.86
N PRO A 410 -4.69 18.29 -8.00
CA PRO A 410 -3.61 18.23 -9.00
C PRO A 410 -2.24 18.51 -8.37
N LEU A 411 -2.22 19.23 -7.25
CA LEU A 411 -1.03 19.62 -6.50
C LEU A 411 -0.41 18.49 -5.65
N GLU A 412 -1.14 17.42 -5.33
CA GLU A 412 -0.61 16.33 -4.46
C GLU A 412 0.52 15.54 -5.14
N THR A 413 0.41 15.39 -6.45
CA THR A 413 1.40 14.79 -7.36
C THR A 413 2.72 15.55 -7.42
N LEU A 414 2.64 16.87 -7.32
CA LEU A 414 3.74 17.81 -7.54
C LEU A 414 4.42 18.18 -6.21
N ARG A 415 4.11 17.45 -5.13
CA ARG A 415 4.67 17.62 -3.78
C ARG A 415 5.56 16.43 -3.36
N THR A 416 5.93 15.55 -4.29
CA THR A 416 6.86 14.42 -4.05
C THR A 416 8.33 14.87 -3.93
N ASP A 417 9.13 14.00 -3.33
CA ASP A 417 10.42 14.23 -2.65
C ASP A 417 11.49 15.17 -3.26
N ASP A 418 11.50 15.42 -4.57
CA ASP A 418 12.62 16.10 -5.25
C ASP A 418 12.42 17.59 -5.55
N LEU A 419 11.18 18.09 -5.62
CA LEU A 419 10.90 19.45 -6.08
C LEU A 419 11.45 20.54 -5.13
N LEU A 420 11.39 20.33 -3.82
CA LEU A 420 11.64 21.39 -2.82
C LEU A 420 13.07 21.38 -2.24
N ALA A 421 13.92 20.47 -2.72
CA ALA A 421 15.31 20.37 -2.28
C ALA A 421 16.24 21.45 -2.88
N SER A 422 15.75 22.25 -3.84
CA SER A 422 16.52 23.24 -4.59
C SER A 422 16.49 24.65 -3.97
N VAL A 423 17.60 25.38 -4.15
CA VAL A 423 17.82 26.74 -3.64
C VAL A 423 16.86 27.73 -4.34
N PRO A 424 16.12 28.59 -3.61
CA PRO A 424 15.22 29.58 -4.20
C PRO A 424 15.91 30.49 -5.23
N VAL A 425 15.18 30.87 -6.28
CA VAL A 425 15.67 31.79 -7.32
C VAL A 425 15.46 33.23 -6.86
N GLN A 426 16.54 33.99 -6.72
CA GLN A 426 16.50 35.39 -6.28
C GLN A 426 16.27 36.32 -7.46
N THR A 427 15.19 37.09 -7.44
CA THR A 427 14.86 38.05 -8.50
C THR A 427 15.03 39.49 -8.02
N ALA A 428 15.60 40.36 -8.86
CA ALA A 428 16.00 41.70 -8.47
C ALA A 428 14.83 42.68 -8.26
N ASP A 429 13.68 42.47 -8.90
CA ASP A 429 12.49 43.34 -8.85
C ASP A 429 11.26 42.67 -8.21
N GLY A 430 11.41 41.44 -7.73
CA GLY A 430 10.35 40.65 -7.10
C GLY A 430 9.36 40.02 -8.08
N VAL A 431 9.69 39.97 -9.38
CA VAL A 431 8.88 39.34 -10.43
C VAL A 431 9.69 38.23 -11.09
N LEU A 432 9.11 37.03 -11.30
CA LEU A 432 9.83 35.90 -11.90
C LEU A 432 9.83 36.04 -13.39
N ASP A 433 10.97 36.22 -14.03
CA ASP A 433 11.08 36.08 -15.47
C ASP A 433 11.30 34.59 -15.81
N LEU A 434 10.22 33.90 -16.17
CA LEU A 434 10.23 32.48 -16.53
C LEU A 434 10.32 32.32 -18.05
N ALA A 435 11.35 31.64 -18.53
CA ALA A 435 11.42 31.15 -19.91
C ALA A 435 11.00 29.69 -19.99
N ILE A 436 10.21 29.33 -21.00
CA ILE A 436 9.70 27.97 -21.16
C ILE A 436 10.16 27.38 -22.48
N LEU A 437 10.76 26.21 -22.37
CA LEU A 437 11.21 25.41 -23.48
C LEU A 437 10.39 24.14 -23.51
N HIS A 438 9.71 23.92 -24.62
CA HIS A 438 8.71 22.88 -24.68
C HIS A 438 8.69 22.19 -26.04
N THR A 439 8.10 20.99 -26.06
CA THR A 439 7.87 20.24 -27.29
C THR A 439 6.45 20.50 -27.81
N ALA A 440 6.15 19.99 -29.01
CA ALA A 440 4.81 20.08 -29.58
C ALA A 440 3.73 19.48 -28.65
N ASN A 441 4.09 18.49 -27.82
CA ASN A 441 3.19 17.80 -26.91
C ASN A 441 2.75 18.67 -25.72
N ASN A 442 3.47 19.76 -25.44
CA ASN A 442 3.24 20.63 -24.28
C ASN A 442 2.60 21.98 -24.64
N GLN A 443 2.36 22.26 -25.92
CA GLN A 443 1.90 23.56 -26.39
C GLN A 443 0.66 24.06 -25.62
N ALA A 444 -0.32 23.19 -25.37
CA ALA A 444 -1.55 23.55 -24.67
C ALA A 444 -1.30 23.99 -23.21
N VAL A 445 -0.35 23.36 -22.50
CA VAL A 445 0.03 23.73 -21.13
C VAL A 445 0.77 25.07 -21.13
N VAL A 446 1.63 25.29 -22.12
CA VAL A 446 2.37 26.55 -22.27
C VAL A 446 1.44 27.71 -22.61
N ASP A 447 0.46 27.50 -23.47
CA ASP A 447 -0.53 28.51 -23.84
C ASP A 447 -1.38 28.92 -22.62
N GLU A 448 -1.83 27.97 -21.80
CA GLU A 448 -2.58 28.24 -20.57
C GLU A 448 -1.70 28.91 -19.49
N LEU A 449 -0.44 28.49 -19.34
CA LEU A 449 0.48 29.12 -18.40
C LEU A 449 0.80 30.56 -18.79
N PHE A 450 1.03 30.81 -20.08
CA PHE A 450 1.23 32.16 -20.60
C PHE A 450 -0.03 33.02 -20.37
N ALA A 451 -1.22 32.47 -20.61
CA ALA A 451 -2.49 33.16 -20.36
C ALA A 451 -2.75 33.43 -18.87
N ALA A 452 -2.37 32.52 -17.98
CA ALA A 452 -2.52 32.67 -16.53
C ALA A 452 -1.47 33.61 -15.91
N ALA A 453 -0.30 33.74 -16.55
CA ALA A 453 0.71 34.73 -16.19
C ALA A 453 0.42 36.13 -16.75
N ASP A 454 -0.42 36.25 -17.79
CA ASP A 454 -0.77 37.53 -18.39
C ASP A 454 -1.51 38.43 -17.38
N GLY A 455 -0.87 39.54 -17.00
CA GLY A 455 -1.36 40.44 -15.95
C GLY A 455 -1.06 40.00 -14.51
N ASN A 456 -0.19 39.00 -14.30
CA ASN A 456 0.31 38.62 -12.99
C ASN A 456 1.48 39.55 -12.56
N ASP A 457 1.33 40.20 -11.42
CA ASP A 457 2.33 41.13 -10.88
C ASP A 457 3.57 40.43 -10.27
N ARG A 458 3.59 39.09 -10.27
CA ARG A 458 4.64 38.26 -9.65
C ARG A 458 5.35 37.32 -10.63
N VAL A 459 4.78 37.01 -11.79
CA VAL A 459 5.40 36.09 -12.76
C VAL A 459 5.20 36.61 -14.17
N ARG A 460 6.29 36.75 -14.92
CA ARG A 460 6.30 36.98 -16.36
C ARG A 460 6.75 35.71 -17.06
N VAL A 461 6.06 35.34 -18.12
CA VAL A 461 6.37 34.13 -18.88
C VAL A 461 6.76 34.52 -20.30
N ALA A 462 7.86 33.96 -20.78
CA ALA A 462 8.23 33.88 -22.19
C ALA A 462 8.38 32.41 -22.57
N TYR A 463 8.12 32.06 -23.83
CA TYR A 463 8.33 30.69 -24.30
C TYR A 463 8.92 30.67 -25.70
N ALA A 464 9.72 29.65 -26.00
CA ALA A 464 10.34 29.45 -27.31
C ALA A 464 9.37 28.80 -28.31
N GLU A 465 9.63 28.94 -29.61
CA GLU A 465 9.06 28.01 -30.60
C GLU A 465 9.47 26.57 -30.27
N VAL A 466 8.57 25.60 -30.56
CA VAL A 466 8.76 24.16 -30.31
C VAL A 466 10.16 23.69 -30.71
N VAL A 467 10.87 23.11 -29.74
CA VAL A 467 12.27 22.74 -29.90
C VAL A 467 12.40 21.24 -30.21
N GLU A 468 13.00 20.92 -31.37
CA GLU A 468 13.37 19.55 -31.78
C GLU A 468 14.85 19.51 -32.18
N CYS A 469 15.58 18.40 -32.05
CA CYS A 469 17.01 18.25 -32.45
C CYS A 469 17.20 18.21 -34.00
N ARG A 470 16.57 19.13 -34.73
CA ARG A 470 16.62 19.17 -36.19
C ARG A 470 17.96 19.70 -36.67
N GLY A 471 18.58 18.98 -37.62
CA GLY A 471 19.79 19.43 -38.33
C GLY A 471 21.11 18.87 -37.81
N GLY A 472 21.08 17.92 -36.86
CA GLY A 472 22.26 17.23 -36.35
C GLY A 472 22.95 17.94 -35.18
N VAL A 473 24.18 17.54 -34.87
CA VAL A 473 24.95 18.03 -33.71
C VAL A 473 26.03 19.02 -34.17
N VAL A 474 26.25 20.07 -33.38
CA VAL A 474 27.29 21.06 -33.59
C VAL A 474 28.14 21.21 -32.32
N ALA A 475 29.42 21.52 -32.50
CA ALA A 475 30.30 21.90 -31.41
C ALA A 475 30.11 23.39 -31.09
N THR A 476 29.90 23.69 -29.82
CA THR A 476 29.82 25.03 -29.23
C THR A 476 30.93 25.21 -28.21
N ASP A 477 31.07 26.43 -27.69
CA ASP A 477 32.02 26.72 -26.61
C ASP A 477 31.64 25.99 -25.29
N SER A 478 30.39 25.55 -25.17
CA SER A 478 29.85 24.75 -24.05
C SER A 478 29.92 23.22 -24.26
N GLY A 479 30.38 22.73 -25.42
CA GLY A 479 30.45 21.30 -25.72
C GLY A 479 29.70 20.91 -26.99
N GLU A 480 29.25 19.66 -27.08
CA GLU A 480 28.44 19.19 -28.21
C GLU A 480 26.96 19.37 -27.89
N THR A 481 26.19 19.94 -28.81
CA THR A 481 24.74 20.19 -28.62
C THR A 481 23.98 20.09 -29.95
N CYS A 482 22.65 20.04 -29.90
CA CYS A 482 21.82 20.03 -31.11
C CYS A 482 21.95 21.35 -31.88
N ALA A 483 22.06 21.26 -33.21
CA ALA A 483 22.20 22.41 -34.10
C ALA A 483 21.03 23.42 -33.96
N SER A 484 19.82 22.90 -33.78
CA SER A 484 18.63 23.71 -33.52
C SER A 484 18.69 24.43 -32.17
N TRP A 485 19.23 23.79 -31.12
CA TRP A 485 19.36 24.38 -29.78
C TRP A 485 20.39 25.50 -29.77
N ALA A 486 21.57 25.24 -30.35
CA ALA A 486 22.63 26.24 -30.51
C ALA A 486 22.18 27.49 -31.28
N ALA A 487 21.21 27.34 -32.18
CA ALA A 487 20.66 28.45 -32.96
C ALA A 487 19.48 29.16 -32.29
N ALA A 488 18.60 28.43 -31.60
CA ALA A 488 17.33 28.95 -31.10
C ALA A 488 17.43 29.59 -29.71
N TRP A 489 18.20 29.01 -28.80
CA TRP A 489 18.16 29.40 -27.38
C TRP A 489 18.95 30.67 -27.05
N PRO A 490 20.18 30.89 -27.56
CA PRO A 490 20.95 32.08 -27.16
C PRO A 490 20.26 33.43 -27.44
N PRO A 491 19.59 33.65 -28.60
CA PRO A 491 18.85 34.89 -28.82
C PRO A 491 17.68 35.08 -27.85
N MET A 492 16.92 34.00 -27.57
CA MET A 492 15.78 34.05 -26.64
C MET A 492 16.22 34.36 -25.21
N LEU A 493 17.28 33.70 -24.73
CA LEU A 493 17.84 33.94 -23.40
C LEU A 493 18.44 35.33 -23.25
N THR A 494 18.98 35.89 -24.34
CA THR A 494 19.51 37.26 -24.35
C THR A 494 18.39 38.30 -24.40
N GLU A 495 17.27 38.01 -25.08
CA GLU A 495 16.13 38.92 -25.19
C GLU A 495 15.29 38.98 -23.91
N HIS A 496 15.06 37.83 -23.28
CA HIS A 496 14.17 37.72 -22.13
C HIS A 496 14.88 37.70 -20.76
N ASP A 497 16.19 37.44 -20.73
CA ASP A 497 17.01 37.39 -19.52
C ASP A 497 16.34 36.68 -18.33
N PRO A 498 15.86 35.43 -18.51
CA PRO A 498 15.01 34.77 -17.54
C PRO A 498 15.77 34.39 -16.26
N ASP A 499 15.12 34.52 -15.12
CA ASP A 499 15.61 34.01 -13.83
C ASP A 499 15.56 32.47 -13.79
N THR A 500 14.54 31.89 -14.41
CA THR A 500 14.31 30.44 -14.46
C THR A 500 13.94 30.00 -15.87
N VAL A 501 14.49 28.87 -16.30
CA VAL A 501 14.16 28.18 -17.54
C VAL A 501 13.43 26.89 -17.20
N LEU A 502 12.14 26.78 -17.51
CA LEU A 502 11.38 25.54 -17.43
C LEU A 502 11.55 24.76 -18.73
N TRP A 503 12.15 23.56 -18.65
CA TRP A 503 12.46 22.73 -19.81
C TRP A 503 11.66 21.40 -19.78
N PHE A 504 10.72 21.26 -20.72
CA PHE A 504 10.00 20.02 -20.98
C PHE A 504 10.75 19.16 -22.01
N VAL A 505 11.10 17.92 -21.65
CA VAL A 505 11.92 17.01 -22.48
C VAL A 505 11.14 15.75 -22.81
N ASP A 506 10.23 15.84 -23.78
CA ASP A 506 9.18 14.82 -23.92
C ASP A 506 9.18 14.06 -25.25
N ASP A 507 10.00 14.46 -26.22
CA ASP A 507 9.98 13.81 -27.54
C ASP A 507 11.38 13.77 -28.21
N TRP A 508 12.09 12.67 -28.00
CA TRP A 508 13.20 12.24 -28.85
C TRP A 508 12.73 11.05 -29.70
N ALA A 509 11.73 11.27 -30.56
CA ALA A 509 11.29 10.25 -31.51
C ALA A 509 12.32 10.02 -32.63
N GLY A 510 13.19 9.02 -32.46
CA GLY A 510 13.89 8.36 -33.57
C GLY A 510 15.39 8.16 -33.37
N ASP A 511 15.93 7.26 -34.19
CA ASP A 511 17.28 6.66 -34.27
C ASP A 511 18.52 7.62 -34.25
N GLU A 512 18.45 8.84 -33.71
CA GLU A 512 19.52 9.85 -33.81
C GLU A 512 20.69 9.75 -32.80
N PRO A 513 20.54 9.31 -31.53
CA PRO A 513 21.66 9.31 -30.58
C PRO A 513 22.81 8.36 -30.96
N THR A 514 22.52 7.30 -31.72
CA THR A 514 23.50 6.28 -32.14
C THR A 514 24.26 6.65 -33.43
N ALA A 515 23.92 7.77 -34.07
CA ALA A 515 24.57 8.22 -35.31
C ALA A 515 25.88 9.00 -35.09
N LEU A 516 26.19 9.38 -33.85
CA LEU A 516 27.32 10.26 -33.50
C LEU A 516 28.63 9.51 -33.31
N ASP A 517 28.57 8.37 -32.62
CA ASP A 517 29.68 7.44 -32.47
C ASP A 517 29.11 6.02 -32.25
N PRO A 518 29.13 5.15 -33.27
CA PRO A 518 28.59 3.80 -33.14
C PRO A 518 29.39 2.93 -32.15
N ASP A 519 30.59 3.36 -31.75
CA ASP A 519 31.46 2.66 -30.81
C ASP A 519 31.37 3.21 -29.37
N ALA A 520 30.70 4.35 -29.15
CA ALA A 520 30.48 4.93 -27.81
C ALA A 520 29.18 4.41 -27.16
N PRO A 521 29.14 4.25 -25.82
CA PRO A 521 27.90 3.99 -25.11
C PRO A 521 26.87 5.10 -25.39
N ALA A 522 25.61 4.70 -25.61
CA ALA A 522 24.53 5.65 -25.85
C ALA A 522 24.38 6.67 -24.70
N GLU A 523 24.64 6.22 -23.47
CA GLU A 523 24.55 6.99 -22.23
C GLU A 523 25.51 8.19 -22.25
N ASP A 524 26.78 7.97 -22.59
CA ASP A 524 27.82 9.00 -22.69
C ASP A 524 27.53 10.04 -23.79
N THR A 525 26.90 9.59 -24.88
CA THR A 525 26.56 10.46 -26.01
C THR A 525 25.37 11.35 -25.65
N ILE A 526 24.37 10.79 -24.97
CA ILE A 526 23.21 11.53 -24.48
C ILE A 526 23.61 12.53 -23.39
N ALA A 527 24.45 12.12 -22.43
CA ALA A 527 24.93 12.99 -21.37
C ALA A 527 25.67 14.23 -21.90
N ARG A 528 26.51 14.07 -22.94
CA ARG A 528 27.21 15.19 -23.59
C ARG A 528 26.25 16.18 -24.26
N LEU A 529 25.26 15.67 -24.99
CA LEU A 529 24.28 16.50 -25.68
C LEU A 529 23.38 17.27 -24.70
N LEU A 530 22.90 16.59 -23.66
CA LEU A 530 22.12 17.22 -22.60
C LEU A 530 22.96 18.26 -21.87
N GLY A 531 24.18 17.91 -21.44
CA GLY A 531 25.09 18.83 -20.76
C GLY A 531 25.37 20.11 -21.55
N GLY A 532 25.69 19.99 -22.85
CA GLY A 532 25.90 21.15 -23.72
C GLY A 532 24.63 21.99 -23.93
N GLY A 533 23.45 21.37 -23.84
CA GLY A 533 22.17 22.07 -23.81
C GLY A 533 21.95 22.85 -22.51
N PHE A 534 22.08 22.20 -21.35
CA PHE A 534 21.96 22.85 -20.04
C PHE A 534 22.92 24.04 -19.89
N ASP A 535 24.16 23.89 -20.33
CA ASP A 535 25.15 24.98 -20.31
C ASP A 535 24.74 26.19 -21.13
N LEU A 536 24.05 25.98 -22.25
CA LEU A 536 23.50 27.09 -23.04
C LEU A 536 22.34 27.77 -22.31
N LEU A 537 21.52 27.01 -21.57
CA LEU A 537 20.36 27.53 -20.85
C LEU A 537 20.75 28.29 -19.58
N SER A 538 21.77 27.84 -18.85
CA SER A 538 22.24 28.49 -17.63
C SER A 538 23.32 29.56 -17.88
N ALA A 539 23.72 29.82 -19.13
CA ALA A 539 24.82 30.72 -19.49
C ALA A 539 24.71 32.15 -18.92
N ASN A 540 23.48 32.65 -18.71
CA ASN A 540 23.22 33.97 -18.12
C ASN A 540 22.93 33.92 -16.61
N GLY A 541 23.05 32.75 -15.97
CA GLY A 541 22.79 32.56 -14.54
C GLY A 541 21.37 32.07 -14.20
N ALA A 542 20.54 31.79 -15.21
CA ALA A 542 19.20 31.24 -15.03
C ALA A 542 19.25 29.83 -14.41
N LYS A 543 18.32 29.52 -13.50
CA LYS A 543 18.12 28.15 -13.03
C LYS A 543 17.35 27.35 -14.06
N VAL A 544 17.79 26.14 -14.37
CA VAL A 544 17.07 25.27 -15.31
C VAL A 544 16.25 24.27 -14.52
N VAL A 545 14.92 24.37 -14.58
CA VAL A 545 13.98 23.43 -13.99
C VAL A 545 13.51 22.47 -15.08
N THR A 546 13.70 21.16 -14.92
CA THR A 546 13.25 20.19 -15.95
C THR A 546 12.08 19.37 -15.47
N ALA A 547 11.05 19.22 -16.29
CA ALA A 547 9.90 18.36 -15.99
C ALA A 547 9.73 17.29 -17.08
N GLN A 548 9.51 16.04 -16.68
CA GLN A 548 9.13 14.95 -17.58
C GLN A 548 7.59 14.97 -17.76
N SER A 549 7.05 14.92 -18.99
CA SER A 549 5.59 14.82 -19.18
C SER A 549 5.09 13.43 -19.61
N GLY A 550 4.08 12.96 -18.88
CA GLY A 550 2.97 12.09 -19.32
C GLY A 550 3.22 10.67 -19.84
N ALA A 551 2.15 9.86 -19.78
CA ALA A 551 2.16 8.41 -20.03
C ALA A 551 2.67 7.95 -21.41
N SER A 552 2.82 8.85 -22.40
CA SER A 552 3.51 8.56 -23.68
C SER A 552 5.01 8.31 -23.49
N TYR A 553 5.60 8.88 -22.44
CA TYR A 553 6.95 8.60 -21.97
C TYR A 553 7.06 7.13 -21.55
N GLN A 554 6.21 6.67 -20.61
CA GLN A 554 6.21 5.30 -20.08
C GLN A 554 6.01 4.22 -21.16
N ALA A 555 5.20 4.47 -22.20
CA ALA A 555 4.91 3.48 -23.25
C ALA A 555 6.07 3.27 -24.23
N ASN A 556 6.91 4.28 -24.47
CA ASN A 556 8.11 4.17 -25.29
C ASN A 556 9.37 3.77 -24.46
N LEU A 557 9.32 3.92 -23.12
CA LEU A 557 10.47 3.78 -22.22
C LEU A 557 10.94 2.35 -21.91
N ALA A 558 10.18 1.30 -22.23
CA ALA A 558 10.56 -0.06 -21.84
C ALA A 558 11.85 -0.61 -22.50
N ARG A 559 12.55 0.16 -23.34
CA ARG A 559 13.80 -0.26 -24.02
C ARG A 559 15.04 0.62 -23.79
N ALA A 560 14.94 1.80 -23.15
CA ALA A 560 16.04 2.79 -23.13
C ALA A 560 16.51 3.24 -21.72
N PHE A 561 16.12 2.52 -20.66
CA PHE A 561 16.06 3.09 -19.30
C PHE A 561 17.38 3.31 -18.53
N THR A 562 18.46 2.56 -18.77
CA THR A 562 19.67 2.72 -17.94
C THR A 562 20.45 4.00 -18.30
N ALA A 563 20.51 4.31 -19.59
CA ALA A 563 21.30 5.38 -20.17
C ALA A 563 20.81 6.78 -19.81
N TYR A 564 19.51 7.01 -19.99
CA TYR A 564 18.89 8.32 -19.79
C TYR A 564 18.79 8.65 -18.30
N GLY A 565 18.36 7.70 -17.46
CA GLY A 565 18.25 7.93 -16.01
C GLY A 565 19.60 8.24 -15.36
N GLN A 566 20.68 7.58 -15.79
CA GLN A 566 22.02 7.90 -15.31
C GLN A 566 22.53 9.26 -15.85
N ALA A 567 22.32 9.55 -17.13
CA ALA A 567 22.72 10.83 -17.73
C ALA A 567 22.00 12.04 -17.10
N PHE A 568 20.70 11.92 -16.79
CA PHE A 568 19.97 12.95 -16.05
C PHE A 568 20.45 13.05 -14.60
N GLY A 569 20.71 11.94 -13.91
CA GLY A 569 21.28 11.96 -12.56
C GLY A 569 22.66 12.62 -12.46
N ASP A 570 23.54 12.41 -13.45
CA ASP A 570 24.86 13.05 -13.50
C ASP A 570 24.77 14.57 -13.74
N VAL A 571 23.78 15.02 -14.50
CA VAL A 571 23.55 16.45 -14.78
C VAL A 571 22.73 17.14 -13.68
N GLY A 572 21.78 16.44 -13.06
CA GLY A 572 20.95 16.92 -11.95
C GLY A 572 21.74 17.12 -10.65
N ALA A 573 22.98 16.65 -10.57
CA ALA A 573 23.91 16.95 -9.48
C ALA A 573 24.48 18.39 -9.52
N ARG A 574 24.15 19.20 -10.55
CA ARG A 574 24.62 20.58 -10.68
C ARG A 574 23.74 21.56 -9.93
N ASP A 575 24.35 22.56 -9.30
CA ASP A 575 23.63 23.57 -8.53
C ASP A 575 22.70 24.46 -9.40
N ASP A 576 22.95 24.60 -10.71
CA ASP A 576 22.17 25.40 -11.66
C ASP A 576 21.02 24.63 -12.34
N VAL A 577 20.90 23.31 -12.10
CA VAL A 577 19.87 22.44 -12.66
C VAL A 577 19.01 21.85 -11.54
N VAL A 578 17.69 21.96 -11.68
CA VAL A 578 16.69 21.41 -10.75
C VAL A 578 15.85 20.39 -11.50
N GLU A 579 16.01 19.11 -11.15
CA GLU A 579 15.25 18.03 -11.77
C GLU A 579 13.92 17.82 -11.04
N VAL A 580 12.81 17.84 -11.80
CA VAL A 580 11.47 17.52 -11.31
C VAL A 580 11.11 16.11 -11.79
N LEU A 581 11.20 15.12 -10.90
CA LEU A 581 10.70 13.78 -11.22
C LEU A 581 9.17 13.82 -11.27
N SER A 582 8.64 13.49 -12.44
CA SER A 582 7.22 13.62 -12.75
C SER A 582 6.39 12.53 -12.09
N GLY A 583 5.48 12.93 -11.21
CA GLY A 583 4.20 12.24 -11.11
C GLY A 583 3.31 12.67 -12.29
N ALA A 584 2.54 11.73 -12.83
CA ALA A 584 1.82 11.84 -14.10
C ALA A 584 1.12 13.20 -14.38
N ILE A 585 1.66 13.98 -15.32
CA ILE A 585 0.85 14.92 -16.11
C ILE A 585 0.02 14.07 -17.08
N PRO A 586 -1.32 14.13 -17.09
CA PRO A 586 -2.14 13.27 -17.94
C PRO A 586 -1.78 13.40 -19.42
N ALA A 587 -1.78 12.28 -20.16
CA ALA A 587 -1.64 12.34 -21.61
C ALA A 587 -2.90 12.96 -22.24
N PRO A 588 -2.81 13.65 -23.41
CA PRO A 588 -3.88 14.48 -24.00
C PRO A 588 -5.04 13.69 -24.63
N ALA A 589 -5.33 12.48 -24.15
CA ALA A 589 -6.36 11.63 -24.72
C ALA A 589 -7.34 11.21 -23.62
N GLU A 590 -8.45 11.96 -23.57
CA GLU A 590 -9.73 11.65 -22.92
C GLU A 590 -10.01 12.40 -21.60
N ALA A 591 -10.76 13.52 -21.78
CA ALA A 591 -11.45 14.42 -20.83
C ALA A 591 -10.74 15.76 -20.50
N GLU A 592 -11.40 16.86 -20.90
CA GLU A 592 -11.13 18.28 -20.58
C GLU A 592 -9.69 18.79 -20.77
N GLU A 593 -9.23 18.79 -22.03
CA GLU A 593 -7.93 19.32 -22.49
C GLU A 593 -7.60 20.76 -22.04
N VAL A 594 -8.62 21.59 -21.75
CA VAL A 594 -8.45 22.99 -21.31
C VAL A 594 -8.43 23.11 -19.77
N ALA A 595 -9.20 22.29 -19.05
CA ALA A 595 -9.28 22.38 -17.59
C ALA A 595 -8.01 21.81 -16.93
N SER A 596 -7.50 20.67 -17.43
CA SER A 596 -6.27 20.07 -16.89
C SER A 596 -5.01 20.91 -17.17
N ALA A 597 -4.99 21.60 -18.33
CA ALA A 597 -3.90 22.50 -18.70
C ALA A 597 -3.90 23.77 -17.85
N ALA A 598 -5.08 24.36 -17.61
CA ALA A 598 -5.26 25.50 -16.69
C ALA A 598 -4.91 25.14 -15.24
N ASP A 599 -5.31 23.97 -14.76
CA ASP A 599 -4.98 23.50 -13.41
C ASP A 599 -3.47 23.24 -13.26
N THR A 600 -2.85 22.58 -14.24
CA THR A 600 -1.38 22.35 -14.27
C THR A 600 -0.62 23.67 -14.34
N ALA A 601 -1.11 24.63 -15.13
CA ALA A 601 -0.56 25.96 -15.21
C ALA A 601 -0.68 26.73 -13.88
N ALA A 602 -1.85 26.68 -13.23
CA ALA A 602 -2.05 27.29 -11.92
C ALA A 602 -1.09 26.71 -10.87
N VAL A 603 -0.87 25.40 -10.89
CA VAL A 603 0.12 24.75 -10.02
C VAL A 603 1.55 25.20 -10.33
N LEU A 604 1.94 25.20 -11.61
CA LEU A 604 3.31 25.60 -12.00
C LEU A 604 3.57 27.08 -11.68
N LEU A 605 2.55 27.94 -11.74
CA LEU A 605 2.62 29.33 -11.30
C LEU A 605 2.68 29.44 -9.77
N GLU A 606 1.96 28.60 -9.03
CA GLU A 606 2.01 28.55 -7.57
C GLU A 606 3.36 28.02 -7.07
N LEU A 607 3.92 26.99 -7.72
CA LEU A 607 5.27 26.47 -7.48
C LEU A 607 6.35 27.48 -7.88
N GLY A 608 6.23 28.11 -9.06
CA GLY A 608 7.11 29.18 -9.51
C GLY A 608 7.10 30.38 -8.57
N ALA A 609 5.93 30.74 -8.04
CA ALA A 609 5.78 31.78 -7.02
C ALA A 609 6.29 31.33 -5.64
N LEU A 610 6.30 30.03 -5.33
CA LEU A 610 6.93 29.49 -4.11
C LEU A 610 8.47 29.55 -4.19
N TYR A 611 9.07 29.42 -5.38
CA TYR A 611 10.51 29.63 -5.62
C TYR A 611 10.92 31.11 -5.54
N GLN A 612 9.95 32.03 -5.63
CA GLN A 612 10.17 33.45 -5.43
C GLN A 612 9.85 33.89 -4.01
N ARG A 613 10.88 34.21 -3.22
CA ARG A 613 10.71 35.13 -2.09
C ARG A 613 11.78 36.22 -2.11
N ALA A 614 11.34 37.42 -1.78
CA ALA A 614 11.69 38.67 -2.44
C ALA A 614 12.62 39.57 -1.63
N ASP A 615 13.69 40.09 -2.24
CA ASP A 615 14.59 41.17 -1.81
C ASP A 615 15.23 41.01 -0.40
N ARG A 616 16.57 40.97 -0.39
CA ARG A 616 17.46 40.80 0.77
C ARG A 616 17.29 41.82 1.92
N SER A 617 16.31 42.71 1.90
CA SER A 617 16.20 43.83 2.82
C SER A 617 14.89 43.90 3.61
N GLY A 618 14.53 42.87 4.39
CA GLY A 618 13.62 43.13 5.53
C GLY A 618 12.93 41.97 6.23
N GLY A 619 12.67 40.84 5.55
CA GLY A 619 11.87 39.74 6.11
C GLY A 619 12.68 38.70 6.91
N THR A 620 12.05 38.09 7.91
CA THR A 620 12.64 37.03 8.74
C THR A 620 12.81 35.73 7.97
N ARG A 621 14.00 35.15 7.96
CA ARG A 621 14.33 33.89 7.30
C ARG A 621 14.21 32.71 8.25
N VAL A 622 13.42 31.73 7.84
CA VAL A 622 13.12 30.52 8.60
C VAL A 622 13.49 29.32 7.76
N MET A 623 14.27 28.40 8.28
CA MET A 623 14.56 27.15 7.60
C MET A 623 13.96 25.98 8.38
N VAL A 624 13.21 25.09 7.72
CA VAL A 624 12.64 23.89 8.36
C VAL A 624 13.49 22.68 7.99
N VAL A 625 14.02 21.99 8.99
CA VAL A 625 14.90 20.81 8.85
C VAL A 625 14.29 19.66 9.63
N GLY A 626 14.33 18.45 9.08
CA GLY A 626 13.85 17.25 9.76
C GLY A 626 13.43 16.17 8.78
N ASP A 627 12.44 15.36 9.15
CA ASP A 627 11.95 14.23 8.38
C ASP A 627 10.62 14.50 7.65
N SER A 628 9.85 13.45 7.37
CA SER A 628 8.52 13.54 6.76
C SER A 628 7.49 14.28 7.63
N GLN A 629 7.59 14.23 8.96
CA GLN A 629 6.75 15.02 9.86
C GLN A 629 7.11 16.50 9.78
N ALA A 630 8.41 16.81 9.82
CA ALA A 630 8.93 18.16 9.60
C ALA A 630 8.44 18.75 8.29
N ARG A 631 8.47 17.93 7.22
CA ARG A 631 8.05 18.33 5.90
C ARG A 631 6.56 18.65 5.87
N SER A 632 5.73 17.75 6.40
CA SER A 632 4.28 17.88 6.43
C SER A 632 3.81 19.13 7.19
N LEU A 633 4.42 19.45 8.33
CA LEU A 633 4.12 20.65 9.10
C LEU A 633 4.75 21.92 8.49
N GLY A 634 5.94 21.80 7.90
CA GLY A 634 6.64 22.90 7.27
C GLY A 634 5.86 23.55 6.13
N PHE A 635 5.00 22.80 5.43
CA PHE A 635 4.13 23.34 4.38
C PHE A 635 3.20 24.45 4.87
N GLY A 636 2.61 24.27 6.06
CA GLY A 636 1.77 25.28 6.68
C GLY A 636 2.55 26.54 7.00
N LEU A 637 3.78 26.38 7.53
CA LEU A 637 4.68 27.50 7.82
C LEU A 637 5.09 28.23 6.54
N GLU A 638 5.32 27.53 5.44
CA GLU A 638 5.63 28.15 4.14
C GLU A 638 4.46 28.98 3.61
N ARG A 639 3.24 28.45 3.68
CA ARG A 639 2.03 29.16 3.25
C ARG A 639 1.73 30.35 4.14
N TRP A 640 1.76 30.14 5.45
CA TRP A 640 1.53 31.19 6.44
C TRP A 640 2.60 32.28 6.37
N GLY A 641 3.88 31.89 6.19
CA GLY A 641 4.99 32.82 6.09
C GLY A 641 4.89 33.76 4.89
N SER A 642 4.43 33.27 3.74
CA SER A 642 4.15 34.10 2.57
C SER A 642 3.11 35.20 2.86
N ALA A 643 2.12 34.91 3.71
CA ALA A 643 1.11 35.89 4.12
C ALA A 643 1.58 36.86 5.22
N ASN A 644 2.74 36.60 5.86
CA ASN A 644 3.22 37.31 7.05
C ASN A 644 4.65 37.88 6.90
N ASP A 645 5.14 38.08 5.67
CA ASP A 645 6.47 38.64 5.38
C ASP A 645 7.65 37.81 5.92
N LEU A 646 7.48 36.48 5.91
CA LEU A 646 8.49 35.51 6.33
C LEU A 646 9.02 34.69 5.16
N TRP A 647 10.30 34.37 5.22
CA TRP A 647 11.01 33.56 4.25
C TRP A 647 11.23 32.17 4.82
N VAL A 648 10.20 31.32 4.75
CA VAL A 648 10.31 29.92 5.16
C VAL A 648 10.82 29.04 4.02
N TRP A 649 11.89 28.28 4.26
CA TRP A 649 12.42 27.25 3.34
C TRP A 649 12.38 25.87 4.00
N ASN A 650 11.51 24.99 3.50
CA ASN A 650 11.37 23.62 4.00
C ASN A 650 12.31 22.64 3.29
N VAL A 651 13.38 22.25 3.99
CA VAL A 651 14.47 21.41 3.47
C VAL A 651 14.51 20.03 4.13
N ALA A 652 13.42 19.64 4.78
CA ALA A 652 13.27 18.34 5.43
C ALA A 652 13.47 17.18 4.44
N THR A 653 13.93 16.02 4.92
CA THR A 653 14.27 14.82 4.15
C THR A 653 13.47 13.62 4.64
N ASN A 654 12.56 13.10 3.80
CA ASN A 654 11.64 12.03 4.19
C ASN A 654 12.35 10.74 4.66
N GLY A 655 11.86 10.15 5.75
CA GLY A 655 12.33 8.86 6.25
C GLY A 655 13.78 8.87 6.78
N CYS A 656 14.36 10.04 7.04
CA CYS A 656 15.73 10.18 7.54
C CYS A 656 15.76 10.97 8.85
N GLY A 657 16.64 10.54 9.76
CA GLY A 657 16.94 11.27 10.98
C GLY A 657 18.19 12.11 10.89
N LEU A 658 18.50 12.81 11.99
CA LEU A 658 19.71 13.62 12.10
C LEU A 658 20.95 12.76 12.45
N ALA A 659 20.75 11.56 13.01
CA ALA A 659 21.84 10.65 13.34
C ALA A 659 22.22 9.80 12.11
N ASP A 660 23.46 9.95 11.65
CA ASP A 660 23.97 9.53 10.34
C ASP A 660 24.80 8.23 10.34
N GLU A 661 25.11 7.69 11.51
CA GLU A 661 25.98 6.52 11.68
C GLU A 661 25.23 5.26 12.16
N GLY A 662 25.86 4.11 11.87
CA GLY A 662 25.47 2.80 12.37
C GLY A 662 24.53 2.03 11.44
N PHE A 663 24.13 0.87 11.94
CA PHE A 663 23.21 -0.03 11.26
C PHE A 663 21.84 0.07 11.92
N LYS A 664 20.80 0.18 11.09
CA LYS A 664 19.40 0.07 11.51
C LYS A 664 18.94 -1.37 11.39
N TYR A 665 18.05 -1.76 12.29
CA TYR A 665 17.39 -3.04 12.24
C TYR A 665 15.93 -2.84 11.81
N GLY A 666 15.65 -3.08 10.53
CA GLY A 666 14.30 -3.21 9.98
C GLY A 666 13.98 -4.69 9.77
N THR A 667 12.76 -5.11 10.12
CA THR A 667 12.17 -6.45 9.80
C THR A 667 12.96 -7.71 10.20
N GLY A 668 14.08 -7.57 10.93
CA GLY A 668 14.90 -8.67 11.45
C GLY A 668 16.32 -8.74 10.87
N GLU A 669 16.67 -7.90 9.91
CA GLU A 669 18.02 -7.82 9.33
C GLU A 669 18.74 -6.50 9.66
N GLU A 670 20.06 -6.58 9.69
CA GLU A 670 20.94 -5.43 9.92
C GLU A 670 21.27 -4.75 8.58
N ALA A 671 20.83 -3.51 8.40
CA ALA A 671 21.07 -2.75 7.18
C ALA A 671 21.80 -1.42 7.47
N PRO A 672 22.78 -1.02 6.62
CA PRO A 672 23.36 0.30 6.69
C PRO A 672 22.32 1.38 6.37
N LEU A 673 22.48 2.59 6.94
CA LEU A 673 21.69 3.75 6.54
C LEU A 673 21.86 4.07 5.05
N ARG A 674 20.76 4.50 4.39
CA ARG A 674 20.74 5.02 3.01
C ARG A 674 21.75 6.17 2.88
N ASP A 675 22.44 6.25 1.74
CA ASP A 675 23.50 7.27 1.52
C ASP A 675 22.99 8.72 1.57
N GLU A 676 21.71 8.94 1.26
CA GLU A 676 21.04 10.23 1.44
C GLU A 676 20.82 10.57 2.92
N CYS A 677 20.39 9.60 3.75
CA CYS A 677 20.17 9.82 5.18
C CYS A 677 21.46 10.14 5.93
N ARG A 678 22.61 9.63 5.45
CA ARG A 678 23.92 9.94 6.03
C ARG A 678 24.37 11.39 5.79
N ARG A 679 23.79 12.06 4.80
CA ARG A 679 24.20 13.41 4.38
C ARG A 679 23.25 14.50 4.87
N VAL A 680 22.16 14.15 5.56
CA VAL A 680 21.12 15.10 5.98
C VAL A 680 21.70 16.30 6.73
N LEU A 681 22.56 16.06 7.72
CA LEU A 681 23.14 17.15 8.51
C LEU A 681 24.16 17.97 7.71
N ASP A 682 25.00 17.33 6.92
CA ASP A 682 25.97 18.01 6.05
C ASP A 682 25.25 18.90 5.01
N ASP A 683 24.17 18.39 4.43
CA ASP A 683 23.36 19.07 3.43
C ASP A 683 22.62 20.25 4.07
N ALA A 684 22.01 20.05 5.25
CA ALA A 684 21.39 21.11 6.02
C ALA A 684 22.40 22.20 6.43
N SER A 685 23.62 21.83 6.83
CA SER A 685 24.68 22.79 7.18
C SER A 685 25.12 23.63 5.98
N ARG A 686 25.26 23.03 4.79
CA ARG A 686 25.54 23.79 3.55
C ARG A 686 24.40 24.75 3.23
N ARG A 687 23.16 24.32 3.44
CA ARG A 687 21.95 25.15 3.23
C ARG A 687 21.91 26.34 4.19
N VAL A 688 22.24 26.17 5.47
CA VAL A 688 22.40 27.28 6.43
C VAL A 688 23.37 28.33 5.92
N GLN A 689 24.53 27.92 5.41
CA GLN A 689 25.54 28.87 4.91
C GLN A 689 25.06 29.63 3.66
N SER A 690 24.26 28.99 2.81
CA SER A 690 23.73 29.61 1.59
C SER A 690 22.50 30.50 1.82
N PHE A 691 21.62 30.10 2.73
CA PHE A 691 20.34 30.75 2.99
C PHE A 691 20.44 31.77 4.13
N ASP A 692 21.38 31.57 5.04
CA ASP A 692 21.64 32.41 6.21
C ASP A 692 20.37 32.62 7.05
N PRO A 693 19.70 31.57 7.55
CA PRO A 693 18.43 31.72 8.26
C PRO A 693 18.58 32.51 9.57
N ASP A 694 17.53 33.23 9.97
CA ASP A 694 17.44 33.86 11.30
C ASP A 694 16.91 32.84 12.33
N VAL A 695 16.02 31.94 11.91
CA VAL A 695 15.47 30.84 12.70
C VAL A 695 15.60 29.51 11.94
N VAL A 696 16.02 28.45 12.63
CA VAL A 696 15.96 27.08 12.09
C VAL A 696 14.97 26.26 12.92
N VAL A 697 13.83 25.89 12.33
CA VAL A 697 12.87 24.99 12.94
C VAL A 697 13.32 23.56 12.68
N VAL A 698 13.68 22.84 13.74
CA VAL A 698 14.15 21.45 13.67
C VAL A 698 13.07 20.53 14.19
N PHE A 699 12.79 19.50 13.40
CA PHE A 699 11.94 18.39 13.79
C PHE A 699 12.79 17.14 13.87
N THR A 700 12.99 16.64 15.09
CA THR A 700 13.69 15.37 15.28
C THR A 700 12.85 14.23 14.76
N SER A 701 13.53 13.32 14.07
CA SER A 701 12.89 12.16 13.51
C SER A 701 12.67 11.08 14.57
N VAL A 702 11.49 10.45 14.53
CA VAL A 702 11.28 9.16 15.17
C VAL A 702 12.24 8.10 14.61
N TRP A 703 12.80 8.34 13.42
CA TRP A 703 13.83 7.54 12.76
C TRP A 703 15.18 7.48 13.48
N ASP A 704 15.45 8.39 14.43
CA ASP A 704 16.64 8.36 15.29
C ASP A 704 16.46 7.45 16.51
N LEU A 705 15.21 7.10 16.85
CA LEU A 705 14.86 6.25 17.99
C LEU A 705 14.95 4.75 17.69
N GLY A 706 15.13 4.39 16.43
CA GLY A 706 15.13 2.99 16.00
C GLY A 706 16.30 2.20 16.59
N LEU A 707 16.08 0.89 16.78
CA LEU A 707 17.11 -0.05 17.23
C LEU A 707 18.38 0.11 16.37
N ARG A 708 19.49 0.47 17.02
CA ARG A 708 20.72 0.89 16.34
C ARG A 708 21.94 0.17 16.91
N ARG A 709 22.88 -0.17 16.03
CA ARG A 709 24.20 -0.72 16.39
C ARG A 709 25.30 0.05 15.65
N LEU A 710 26.21 0.67 16.38
CA LEU A 710 27.45 1.18 15.79
C LEU A 710 28.46 0.05 15.60
N ALA A 711 29.45 0.26 14.72
CA ALA A 711 30.41 -0.78 14.34
C ALA A 711 31.20 -1.36 15.53
N ASP A 712 31.44 -0.54 16.54
CA ASP A 712 32.15 -0.85 17.79
C ASP A 712 31.24 -1.39 18.90
N TRP A 713 29.91 -1.40 18.70
CA TRP A 713 28.96 -1.91 19.69
C TRP A 713 28.71 -3.42 19.51
N PRO A 714 28.72 -4.20 20.60
CA PRO A 714 28.60 -5.65 20.55
C PRO A 714 27.19 -6.14 20.17
N GLU A 715 26.18 -5.31 20.40
CA GLU A 715 24.77 -5.63 20.14
C GLU A 715 23.97 -4.35 19.82
N PRO A 716 22.85 -4.46 19.09
CA PRO A 716 21.94 -3.34 18.90
C PRO A 716 21.26 -2.92 20.20
N VAL A 717 21.08 -1.62 20.37
CA VAL A 717 20.48 -1.00 21.56
C VAL A 717 19.42 0.03 21.17
N VAL A 718 18.57 0.42 22.13
CA VAL A 718 17.55 1.48 22.01
C VAL A 718 17.87 2.65 22.94
N ILE A 719 17.13 3.76 22.78
CA ILE A 719 17.24 4.92 23.68
C ILE A 719 17.01 4.48 25.14
N GLY A 720 17.83 4.99 26.05
CA GLY A 720 17.94 4.54 27.44
C GLY A 720 19.12 3.63 27.75
N HIS A 721 19.74 3.06 26.71
CA HIS A 721 21.07 2.50 26.87
C HIS A 721 22.11 3.63 26.95
N PRO A 722 23.06 3.63 27.92
CA PRO A 722 24.02 4.73 28.10
C PRO A 722 24.82 5.08 26.86
N ASP A 723 25.24 4.07 26.08
CA ASP A 723 26.01 4.28 24.85
C ASP A 723 25.17 4.93 23.74
N PHE A 724 23.87 4.61 23.67
CA PHE A 724 22.96 5.19 22.68
C PHE A 724 22.55 6.62 23.08
N ASP A 725 22.21 6.84 24.35
CA ASP A 725 21.93 8.18 24.85
C ASP A 725 23.14 9.11 24.62
N ALA A 726 24.36 8.64 24.88
CA ALA A 726 25.58 9.42 24.62
C ALA A 726 25.86 9.65 23.13
N TYR A 727 25.50 8.69 22.27
CA TYR A 727 25.56 8.85 20.82
C TYR A 727 24.61 9.95 20.34
N LEU A 728 23.31 9.82 20.62
CA LEU A 728 22.30 10.79 20.22
C LEU A 728 22.57 12.18 20.81
N GLU A 729 23.00 12.25 22.07
CA GLU A 729 23.38 13.53 22.70
C GLU A 729 24.49 14.23 21.90
N ARG A 730 25.49 13.50 21.44
CA ARG A 730 26.57 14.05 20.62
C ARG A 730 26.07 14.50 19.24
N GLU A 731 25.28 13.67 18.56
CA GLU A 731 24.75 13.99 17.23
C GLU A 731 23.82 15.22 17.28
N TYR A 732 22.96 15.32 18.28
CA TYR A 732 22.07 16.48 18.43
C TYR A 732 22.81 17.75 18.82
N LEU A 733 23.87 17.67 19.63
CA LEU A 733 24.74 18.83 19.91
C LEU A 733 25.45 19.28 18.63
N ALA A 734 25.96 18.35 17.81
CA ALA A 734 26.58 18.66 16.53
C ALA A 734 25.56 19.30 15.56
N ALA A 735 24.32 18.80 15.55
CA ALA A 735 23.25 19.37 14.75
C ALA A 735 22.92 20.81 15.17
N ILE A 736 22.80 21.10 16.47
CA ILE A 736 22.58 22.47 16.96
C ILE A 736 23.74 23.38 16.54
N ASP A 737 24.98 22.93 16.74
CA ASP A 737 26.17 23.72 16.42
C ASP A 737 26.25 24.02 14.91
N ALA A 738 25.90 23.05 14.06
CA ALA A 738 25.90 23.22 12.61
C ALA A 738 24.76 24.12 12.11
N LEU A 739 23.56 23.97 12.68
CA LEU A 739 22.36 24.71 12.27
C LEU A 739 22.35 26.16 12.79
N SER A 740 23.04 26.43 13.91
CA SER A 740 23.20 27.77 14.48
C SER A 740 24.48 28.49 14.04
N ALA A 741 25.34 27.85 13.22
CA ALA A 741 26.66 28.38 12.86
C ALA A 741 26.64 29.76 12.19
N GLY A 742 25.54 30.12 11.51
CA GLY A 742 25.32 31.44 10.89
C GLY A 742 24.77 32.51 11.84
N GLY A 743 24.56 32.19 13.11
CA GLY A 743 23.85 33.06 14.07
C GLY A 743 22.35 32.82 14.15
N ALA A 744 21.83 31.84 13.39
CA ALA A 744 20.44 31.40 13.45
C ALA A 744 20.12 30.82 14.83
N HIS A 745 18.91 31.09 15.35
CA HIS A 745 18.43 30.42 16.55
C HIS A 745 17.65 29.16 16.18
N VAL A 746 17.97 28.03 16.81
CA VAL A 746 17.29 26.76 16.56
C VAL A 746 16.03 26.67 17.42
N VAL A 747 14.88 26.39 16.80
CA VAL A 747 13.64 26.05 17.49
C VAL A 747 13.41 24.56 17.28
N TRP A 748 13.70 23.77 18.30
CA TRP A 748 13.64 22.32 18.24
C TRP A 748 12.28 21.83 18.72
N MET A 749 11.53 21.27 17.79
CA MET A 749 10.19 20.77 17.98
C MET A 749 10.27 19.39 18.63
N GLN A 750 9.65 19.25 19.81
CA GLN A 750 9.54 17.97 20.48
C GLN A 750 8.61 17.06 19.66
N PRO A 751 9.10 15.91 19.15
CA PRO A 751 8.30 15.06 18.27
C PRO A 751 7.01 14.63 18.96
N PRO A 752 5.88 14.64 18.24
CA PRO A 752 4.61 14.21 18.80
C PRO A 752 4.59 12.68 18.96
N CYS A 753 3.64 12.20 19.77
CA CYS A 753 3.29 10.78 19.80
C CYS A 753 2.81 10.30 18.43
N LEU A 754 3.09 9.03 18.14
CA LEU A 754 2.64 8.33 16.94
C LEU A 754 1.36 7.57 17.25
N GLU A 755 0.42 7.52 16.31
CA GLU A 755 -0.75 6.64 16.45
C GLU A 755 -0.31 5.17 16.39
N SER A 756 -0.77 4.37 17.34
CA SER A 756 -0.47 2.94 17.39
C SER A 756 -0.98 2.25 16.11
N GLY A 757 -0.07 1.74 15.27
CA GLY A 757 -0.44 1.16 13.97
C GLY A 757 -0.47 2.14 12.79
N SER A 758 0.12 3.33 12.95
CA SER A 758 0.37 4.26 11.84
C SER A 758 1.30 3.65 10.79
N ASN A 759 0.95 3.84 9.51
CA ASN A 759 1.54 3.12 8.36
C ASN A 759 2.42 4.05 7.51
N GLU A 760 3.71 4.15 7.84
CA GLU A 760 4.70 4.61 6.84
C GLU A 760 5.15 3.44 5.94
N PRO A 761 5.26 3.65 4.61
CA PRO A 761 5.87 2.69 3.70
C PRO A 761 7.38 2.58 3.99
N GLY A 762 7.86 1.39 4.35
CA GLY A 762 9.31 1.10 4.44
C GLY A 762 9.93 1.12 5.84
N GLY A 763 9.17 1.07 6.92
CA GLY A 763 9.75 0.87 8.25
C GLY A 763 8.70 0.59 9.31
N ASP A 764 8.99 -0.40 10.13
CA ASP A 764 8.23 -0.87 11.27
C ASP A 764 7.98 0.26 12.30
N VAL A 765 7.02 1.16 12.05
CA VAL A 765 6.60 2.23 12.97
C VAL A 765 6.07 1.63 14.28
N SER A 766 5.69 0.34 14.27
CA SER A 766 5.29 -0.43 15.46
C SER A 766 6.44 -0.72 16.44
N ARG A 767 7.69 -0.34 16.12
CA ARG A 767 8.84 -0.42 17.04
C ARG A 767 9.08 0.82 17.88
N PHE A 768 8.54 1.99 17.51
CA PHE A 768 8.71 3.19 18.32
C PHE A 768 7.64 3.20 19.40
N SER A 769 8.02 2.83 20.61
CA SER A 769 7.12 2.90 21.75
C SER A 769 6.88 4.36 22.13
N ILE A 770 5.66 4.68 22.58
CA ILE A 770 5.33 5.97 23.22
C ILE A 770 6.37 6.30 24.30
N GLU A 771 6.86 5.27 25.01
CA GLU A 771 7.91 5.40 26.03
C GLU A 771 9.25 5.96 25.50
N GLU A 772 9.65 5.63 24.27
CA GLU A 772 10.89 6.12 23.66
C GLU A 772 10.77 7.58 23.22
N VAL A 773 9.61 7.97 22.65
CA VAL A 773 9.30 9.36 22.31
C VAL A 773 9.19 10.21 23.59
N ASP A 774 8.51 9.69 24.61
CA ASP A 774 8.41 10.34 25.92
C ASP A 774 9.78 10.52 26.57
N ARG A 775 10.66 9.52 26.49
CA ARG A 775 12.04 9.61 27.00
C ARG A 775 12.85 10.66 26.24
N LEU A 776 12.75 10.70 24.92
CA LEU A 776 13.40 11.73 24.10
C LEU A 776 12.95 13.13 24.53
N ASN A 777 11.63 13.33 24.68
CA ASN A 777 11.03 14.61 25.02
C ASN A 777 11.30 15.04 26.47
N SER A 778 11.27 14.11 27.43
CA SER A 778 11.37 14.42 28.86
C SER A 778 12.80 14.41 29.41
N GLU A 779 13.73 13.66 28.80
CA GLU A 779 15.09 13.50 29.30
C GLU A 779 16.17 14.05 28.36
N LEU A 780 16.20 13.59 27.10
CA LEU A 780 17.35 13.81 26.21
C LEU A 780 17.34 15.22 25.59
N LEU A 781 16.24 15.63 24.96
CA LEU A 781 16.13 16.97 24.35
C LEU A 781 16.31 18.10 25.38
N PRO A 782 15.70 18.07 26.58
CA PRO A 782 15.94 19.08 27.62
C PRO A 782 17.40 19.14 28.08
N ARG A 783 18.10 18.01 28.10
CA ARG A 783 19.52 17.94 28.47
C ARG A 783 20.41 18.55 27.39
N VAL A 784 20.18 18.21 26.13
CA VAL A 784 20.89 18.76 24.97
C VAL A 784 20.66 20.27 24.87
N ALA A 785 19.39 20.71 24.90
CA ALA A 785 19.04 22.13 24.88
C ALA A 785 19.63 22.89 26.08
N GLY A 786 19.68 22.26 27.24
CA GLY A 786 20.31 22.80 28.45
C GLY A 786 21.80 23.12 28.30
N GLN A 787 22.50 22.47 27.37
CA GLN A 787 23.92 22.70 27.05
C GLN A 787 24.15 23.74 25.96
N ARG A 788 23.10 24.16 25.23
CA ARG A 788 23.14 25.14 24.14
C ARG A 788 22.03 26.19 24.26
N ARG A 789 21.72 26.64 25.48
CA ARG A 789 20.61 27.55 25.78
C ARG A 789 20.62 28.86 24.99
N ASP A 790 21.78 29.32 24.57
CA ASP A 790 21.94 30.55 23.80
C ASP A 790 21.69 30.36 22.30
N ALA A 791 21.53 29.11 21.83
CA ALA A 791 21.41 28.75 20.42
C ALA A 791 20.18 27.87 20.10
N VAL A 792 19.51 27.28 21.11
CA VAL A 792 18.33 26.45 20.91
C VAL A 792 17.23 26.69 21.95
N SER A 793 15.98 26.73 21.47
CA SER A 793 14.74 26.71 22.26
C SER A 793 13.96 25.44 21.95
N LEU A 794 13.27 24.85 22.94
CA LEU A 794 12.36 23.73 22.71
C LEU A 794 10.92 24.24 22.52
N PHE A 795 10.19 23.65 21.57
CA PHE A 795 8.76 23.85 21.40
C PHE A 795 8.02 22.52 21.63
N ASP A 796 7.08 22.52 22.56
CA ASP A 796 6.36 21.33 22.99
C ASP A 796 5.16 21.03 22.07
N LEU A 797 5.46 20.61 20.84
CA LEU A 797 4.43 20.18 19.91
C LEU A 797 3.69 18.95 20.44
N ALA A 798 4.39 18.06 21.14
CA ALA A 798 3.83 16.85 21.70
C ALA A 798 2.63 17.14 22.62
N SER A 799 2.69 18.11 23.54
CA SER A 799 1.52 18.41 24.38
C SER A 799 0.35 19.05 23.64
N ILE A 800 0.58 19.65 22.47
CA ILE A 800 -0.48 20.24 21.63
C ILE A 800 -1.25 19.15 20.91
N VAL A 801 -0.54 18.25 20.21
CA VAL A 801 -1.17 17.23 19.36
C VAL A 801 -1.29 15.86 20.04
N CYS A 802 -0.74 15.72 21.25
CA CYS A 802 -0.75 14.52 22.10
C CYS A 802 -0.87 14.86 23.61
N PRO A 803 -1.89 15.61 24.05
CA PRO A 803 -2.00 16.11 25.43
C PRO A 803 -2.05 15.01 26.51
N ASP A 804 -2.51 13.81 26.15
CA ASP A 804 -2.60 12.64 27.05
C ASP A 804 -1.67 11.48 26.61
N GLY A 805 -0.67 11.76 25.77
CA GLY A 805 0.18 10.73 25.16
C GLY A 805 -0.46 9.99 23.97
N GLU A 806 -1.68 10.40 23.59
CA GLU A 806 -2.46 9.87 22.48
C GLU A 806 -2.70 10.96 21.43
N PRO A 807 -2.58 10.64 20.13
CA PRO A 807 -2.69 11.63 19.06
C PRO A 807 -4.13 12.13 18.93
N ILE A 808 -4.30 13.46 18.85
CA ILE A 808 -5.61 14.04 18.56
C ILE A 808 -5.87 14.00 17.04
N GLN A 809 -7.12 13.70 16.68
CA GLN A 809 -7.59 13.68 15.30
C GLN A 809 -8.22 15.01 14.86
N GLU A 810 -8.60 15.88 15.81
CA GLU A 810 -9.25 17.16 15.51
C GLU A 810 -8.69 18.27 16.40
N ALA A 811 -8.48 19.45 15.82
CA ALA A 811 -8.18 20.67 16.56
C ALA A 811 -8.86 21.89 15.91
N ASP A 812 -9.50 22.72 16.72
CA ASP A 812 -10.19 23.95 16.29
C ASP A 812 -11.12 23.82 15.07
N GLY A 813 -11.79 22.66 14.95
CA GLY A 813 -12.72 22.36 13.85
C GLY A 813 -12.05 21.84 12.56
N VAL A 814 -10.74 21.60 12.59
CA VAL A 814 -9.99 20.91 11.52
C VAL A 814 -9.87 19.43 11.86
N SER A 815 -10.39 18.55 11.00
CA SER A 815 -10.31 17.10 11.16
C SER A 815 -10.30 16.35 9.82
N PRO A 816 -9.42 15.34 9.64
CA PRO A 816 -8.34 14.99 10.55
C PRO A 816 -7.23 16.06 10.55
N ILE A 817 -6.45 16.23 11.61
CA ILE A 817 -5.20 17.04 11.54
C ILE A 817 -4.00 16.19 11.10
N ARG A 818 -4.00 14.88 11.44
CA ARG A 818 -2.99 13.89 11.05
C ARG A 818 -3.65 12.60 10.55
N GLY A 819 -3.98 12.56 9.25
CA GLY A 819 -4.87 11.55 8.68
C GLY A 819 -4.35 10.10 8.67
N ASP A 820 -3.03 9.91 8.78
CA ASP A 820 -2.36 8.61 8.88
C ASP A 820 -1.76 8.35 10.27
N GLY A 821 -2.04 9.24 11.23
CA GLY A 821 -1.52 9.17 12.60
C GLY A 821 -0.08 9.65 12.78
N VAL A 822 0.58 10.10 11.72
CA VAL A 822 1.98 10.57 11.72
C VAL A 822 2.09 11.97 11.11
N HIS A 823 1.63 12.15 9.87
CA HIS A 823 1.82 13.35 9.06
C HIS A 823 0.68 14.34 9.20
N PHE A 824 1.02 15.63 9.21
CA PHE A 824 0.02 16.68 9.12
C PHE A 824 -0.53 16.76 7.70
N ASN A 825 -1.85 16.76 7.56
CA ASN A 825 -2.46 17.08 6.26
C ASN A 825 -2.43 18.59 6.01
N VAL A 826 -2.87 19.01 4.82
CA VAL A 826 -2.84 20.42 4.40
C VAL A 826 -3.53 21.34 5.42
N ASP A 827 -4.73 20.97 5.85
CA ASP A 827 -5.53 21.79 6.75
C ASP A 827 -4.95 21.80 8.18
N GLY A 828 -4.46 20.66 8.68
CA GLY A 828 -3.80 20.56 9.98
C GLY A 828 -2.47 21.31 10.02
N SER A 829 -1.72 21.29 8.93
CA SER A 829 -0.48 22.04 8.78
C SER A 829 -0.73 23.55 8.75
N ALA A 830 -1.74 23.99 7.99
CA ALA A 830 -2.16 25.39 7.95
C ALA A 830 -2.69 25.87 9.31
N TRP A 831 -3.53 25.07 9.97
CA TRP A 831 -4.02 25.34 11.32
C TRP A 831 -2.87 25.56 12.30
N PHE A 832 -1.87 24.66 12.30
CA PHE A 832 -0.73 24.77 13.18
C PHE A 832 0.03 26.08 12.94
N ALA A 833 0.32 26.40 11.68
CA ALA A 833 1.07 27.60 11.33
C ALA A 833 0.30 28.88 11.68
N GLU A 834 -1.01 28.93 11.43
CA GLU A 834 -1.86 30.07 11.79
C GLU A 834 -1.99 30.27 13.31
N THR A 835 -2.02 29.17 14.06
CA THR A 835 -2.27 29.19 15.51
C THR A 835 -0.99 29.39 16.31
N TYR A 836 0.10 28.72 15.91
CA TYR A 836 1.34 28.64 16.69
C TYR A 836 2.57 29.21 15.96
N GLY A 837 2.48 29.55 14.67
CA GLY A 837 3.63 30.05 13.89
C GLY A 837 4.32 31.26 14.54
N ALA A 838 3.56 32.22 15.08
CA ALA A 838 4.12 33.38 15.77
C ALA A 838 4.83 33.01 17.08
N GLU A 839 4.35 31.99 17.79
CA GLU A 839 5.00 31.48 19.01
C GLU A 839 6.32 30.78 18.69
N VAL A 840 6.33 29.96 17.63
CA VAL A 840 7.54 29.30 17.12
C VAL A 840 8.62 30.33 16.78
N LEU A 841 8.29 31.43 16.10
CA LEU A 841 9.26 32.47 15.76
C LEU A 841 9.75 33.26 16.99
N ALA A 842 8.85 33.55 17.93
CA ALA A 842 9.23 34.24 19.16
C ALA A 842 10.26 33.43 19.98
N LEU A 843 10.17 32.09 19.96
CA LEU A 843 11.20 31.20 20.54
C LEU A 843 12.52 31.23 19.78
N GLY A 844 12.48 31.53 18.48
CA GLY A 844 13.62 31.81 17.61
C GLY A 844 14.22 33.22 17.81
N GLY A 845 13.61 34.04 18.67
CA GLY A 845 14.10 35.39 18.96
C GLY A 845 13.69 36.45 17.94
N VAL A 846 12.67 36.17 17.11
CA VAL A 846 12.22 37.06 16.03
C VAL A 846 10.74 37.44 16.16
#